data_AF-A0A957G589-F1
#
_entry.id   AF-A0A957G589-F1
#
_cell.length_a   1.000
_cell.length_b   1.000
_cell.length_c   1.000
_cell.angle_alpha   90.00
_cell.angle_beta   90.00
_cell.angle_gamma   90.00
#
_symmetry.space_group_name_H-M   'P 1'
#
loop_
_entity.id
_entity.type
_entity.pdbx_description
1 polymer ?
#
loop_
_entity_poly.entity_id
_entity_poly.type
_entity_poly.pdbx_seq_one_letter_code
_entity_poly.pdbx_strand_id
1 'polypeptide(L)'
;MSFSFRKLFISTSIFCLSLVLFWGPGHSEEAAAQGSGFNFSVSDLVGHSNAAPSSLQFGPDDKLYVADRFGDVYVYEIVRNGPNDYEVISTEIITSVANMPNHDDDGTLNTSSGLVGFRQVTGLLVTGTATNPVLYVSSSDPRINDPGETQPLDTNSGVVSRITQTTPGTWAGSQHIDLIRGLPRNLENHSINGMQISQDGNTLYLAIAGLTNMGAPSFNFGFQWEYAWSAAIAAIDLPAIDLLPTLTDAQSGYLYKYVMPTLDDPSRANSAPGVDVGDPWGGNSDNHGANQAIIQPGMPISLHAVGFRNPYDIVIRDDGRMFTIDNGPNSGWGGPPANEGPAGNCLNTVNNGGGTINDNLHYVRELVPGEPYYAGHPNPLRGNPTDIYNSTLGLPVPFSAPPVPFSMANPVECDYRNPELNEDGSLEKWPFSTNGITEYSATNFGGALQGAILAAGWDSANLVRVSMTFDVNDNPTVTASDVLFTTGGAALDVTAQGDTDPFPGTIWVANLYSLGAADVIRVYEPGDFLACNGGPGDDDDGDGYTNQDEIDNGSDFCSSASIPPDNDGDFTSDLNDPDDDNDTILDVNDAFAIDEDNGQTTNLPADFKFDFAEPGLIGSPFTSLMINGTTDYLDQYDPSNMTVIGAAGVFTIDAMPNGDALGTQNDQQYAFQFGANTCELCYPFIAYTAMSAPLQNITTTITTENMGFYIGPGNQANYLKVVVSGGAGGAGAGDVVYETGDVVQSNVSYPLPAILAGSFIELFLQVDPLALTAQPAYAIDNGPMTDLGPTITIPASWLAEPNALAVGTIGTAGTTGTNFTATWVEIGIHPTTLAGTGSWVTLPSTVPNVRHEDAYIEHNGLFYLFGGRGAGTVN
;
A
#
# COMPACT_ATOMS: atom_id res chain seq x y z
N MET A 1 14.12 -36.53 15.06
CA MET A 1 15.47 -36.30 15.64
C MET A 1 16.18 -35.26 14.81
N SER A 2 16.55 -34.14 15.45
CA SER A 2 17.17 -32.89 14.98
C SER A 2 18.12 -32.94 13.77
N PHE A 3 18.00 -31.96 12.86
CA PHE A 3 19.03 -31.12 12.18
C PHE A 3 18.27 -30.37 11.07
N SER A 4 17.82 -29.12 11.30
CA SER A 4 18.57 -27.86 11.16
C SER A 4 19.09 -27.61 9.74
N PHE A 5 18.21 -27.09 8.87
CA PHE A 5 18.56 -26.09 7.89
C PHE A 5 17.82 -24.80 8.25
N ARG A 6 18.58 -23.80 8.70
CA ARG A 6 18.15 -22.40 8.71
C ARG A 6 18.12 -21.94 7.26
N LYS A 7 16.94 -21.95 6.66
CA LYS A 7 16.46 -20.92 5.73
C LYS A 7 14.98 -20.78 6.06
N LEU A 8 14.74 -19.91 7.03
CA LEU A 8 13.43 -19.41 7.38
C LEU A 8 12.98 -18.67 6.12
N PHE A 9 12.03 -19.21 5.37
CA PHE A 9 11.22 -18.40 4.46
C PHE A 9 10.45 -17.45 5.37
N ILE A 10 11.01 -16.26 5.54
CA ILE A 10 10.27 -15.11 6.00
C ILE A 10 9.44 -14.74 4.78
N SER A 11 8.15 -15.09 4.81
CA SER A 11 7.15 -14.40 4.00
C SER A 11 7.09 -12.99 4.56
N THR A 12 8.00 -12.12 4.12
CA THR A 12 7.83 -10.68 4.21
C THR A 12 6.74 -10.42 3.19
N SER A 13 5.49 -10.29 3.63
CA SER A 13 4.38 -9.69 2.88
C SER A 13 4.46 -8.18 3.14
N ILE A 14 4.86 -7.42 2.13
CA ILE A 14 4.82 -5.95 2.06
C ILE A 14 3.78 -5.67 0.97
N PHE A 15 3.24 -4.47 0.96
CA PHE A 15 1.87 -4.16 0.51
C PHE A 15 1.90 -3.02 -0.52
N CYS A 16 1.06 -3.06 -1.60
CA CYS A 16 1.12 -2.13 -2.76
C CYS A 16 -0.21 -1.79 -3.66
N LEU A 17 -0.85 -0.58 -3.66
CA LEU A 17 -2.24 0.09 -3.76
C LEU A 17 -2.43 1.40 -4.57
N SER A 18 -3.25 1.46 -5.60
CA SER A 18 -3.88 2.73 -6.07
C SER A 18 -4.97 2.45 -7.14
N LEU A 19 -5.43 3.45 -7.91
CA LEU A 19 -6.48 3.36 -8.96
C LEU A 19 -6.48 4.60 -9.90
N VAL A 20 -7.20 4.64 -11.05
CA VAL A 20 -7.60 5.81 -11.90
C VAL A 20 -9.02 5.76 -12.59
N LEU A 21 -9.59 6.93 -12.96
CA LEU A 21 -10.78 7.19 -13.83
C LEU A 21 -10.53 8.34 -14.85
N PHE A 22 -11.29 8.39 -15.98
CA PHE A 22 -11.13 9.36 -17.12
C PHE A 22 -12.15 10.52 -17.24
N TRP A 23 -11.70 11.57 -17.96
CA TRP A 23 -12.20 12.94 -18.31
C TRP A 23 -13.43 13.07 -19.26
N GLY A 24 -14.04 14.24 -19.58
CA GLY A 24 -13.76 15.70 -19.49
C GLY A 24 -14.93 16.53 -20.13
N PRO A 25 -14.78 17.79 -20.66
CA PRO A 25 -13.59 18.63 -20.82
C PRO A 25 -13.73 20.13 -20.39
N GLY A 26 -12.60 20.83 -20.25
CA GLY A 26 -12.54 22.30 -20.26
C GLY A 26 -11.16 22.87 -19.89
N HIS A 27 -10.30 23.08 -20.88
CA HIS A 27 -8.99 23.73 -20.77
C HIS A 27 -9.04 25.09 -20.02
N SER A 28 -8.14 25.24 -19.05
CA SER A 28 -7.46 26.50 -18.74
C SER A 28 -5.97 26.20 -18.62
N GLU A 29 -5.15 27.00 -19.31
CA GLU A 29 -3.68 26.94 -19.29
C GLU A 29 -3.16 26.84 -17.84
N GLU A 30 -2.52 25.71 -17.51
CA GLU A 30 -1.70 25.59 -16.31
C GLU A 30 -0.53 26.56 -16.43
N ALA A 31 -0.44 27.47 -15.45
CA ALA A 31 0.80 28.16 -15.21
C ALA A 31 1.82 27.11 -14.74
N ALA A 32 3.01 27.10 -15.34
CA ALA A 32 4.16 26.36 -14.82
C ALA A 32 4.23 26.58 -13.29
N ALA A 33 4.13 25.49 -12.53
CA ALA A 33 4.30 25.52 -11.09
C ALA A 33 5.73 25.96 -10.82
N GLN A 34 5.91 27.21 -10.36
CA GLN A 34 7.16 27.60 -9.74
C GLN A 34 7.24 26.84 -8.41
N GLY A 35 8.40 26.24 -8.13
CA GLY A 35 8.75 25.73 -6.80
C GLY A 35 8.32 26.69 -5.69
N SER A 36 7.88 26.12 -4.58
CA SER A 36 7.18 26.79 -3.47
C SER A 36 7.94 27.99 -2.88
N GLY A 37 9.23 28.17 -3.21
CA GLY A 37 10.06 29.29 -2.78
C GLY A 37 10.50 29.18 -1.33
N PHE A 38 10.34 27.99 -0.73
CA PHE A 38 10.80 27.67 0.61
C PHE A 38 12.03 26.77 0.54
N ASN A 39 13.19 27.36 0.78
CA ASN A 39 14.43 26.60 0.81
C ASN A 39 14.47 25.68 2.03
N PHE A 40 14.61 24.37 1.78
CA PHE A 40 15.04 23.40 2.79
C PHE A 40 16.30 22.66 2.33
N SER A 41 17.20 22.43 3.28
CA SER A 41 18.33 21.52 3.13
C SER A 41 17.97 20.16 3.69
N VAL A 42 18.40 19.08 3.02
CA VAL A 42 17.99 17.70 3.32
C VAL A 42 19.14 16.86 3.89
N SER A 43 18.90 16.12 4.97
CA SER A 43 19.85 15.15 5.53
C SER A 43 19.12 13.93 6.08
N ASP A 44 19.81 12.81 6.21
CA ASP A 44 19.30 11.65 6.95
C ASP A 44 19.76 11.72 8.40
N LEU A 45 18.92 11.29 9.34
CA LEU A 45 19.27 11.20 10.76
C LEU A 45 20.37 10.16 10.99
N VAL A 46 21.57 10.59 11.33
CA VAL A 46 22.69 9.67 11.54
C VAL A 46 22.49 8.84 12.81
N GLY A 47 22.70 7.53 12.71
CA GLY A 47 22.70 6.63 13.87
C GLY A 47 21.32 6.20 14.37
N HIS A 48 20.25 6.46 13.61
CA HIS A 48 18.96 5.80 13.88
C HIS A 48 19.11 4.27 13.72
N SER A 49 18.29 3.50 14.43
CA SER A 49 18.29 2.03 14.34
C SER A 49 17.62 1.56 13.03
N ASN A 50 17.68 0.26 12.71
CA ASN A 50 16.90 -0.34 11.61
C ASN A 50 15.39 -0.44 11.96
N ALA A 51 14.80 0.64 12.48
CA ALA A 51 13.36 0.76 12.62
C ALA A 51 12.75 0.81 11.22
N ALA A 52 11.59 0.18 11.04
CA ALA A 52 10.68 0.46 9.93
C ALA A 52 9.69 1.54 10.43
N PRO A 53 10.05 2.83 10.39
CA PRO A 53 9.28 3.88 11.03
C PRO A 53 7.89 4.00 10.41
N SER A 54 6.85 3.86 11.25
CA SER A 54 5.46 4.04 10.86
C SER A 54 4.82 5.30 11.43
N SER A 55 5.40 5.86 12.50
CA SER A 55 5.00 7.15 13.03
C SER A 55 6.14 7.79 13.84
N LEU A 56 6.20 9.12 13.89
CA LEU A 56 7.18 9.85 14.69
C LEU A 56 6.64 11.14 15.31
N GLN A 57 7.15 11.49 16.49
CA GLN A 57 6.82 12.76 17.13
C GLN A 57 7.90 13.16 18.13
N PHE A 58 8.21 14.45 18.22
CA PHE A 58 8.98 14.98 19.35
C PHE A 58 8.11 15.04 20.61
N GLY A 59 8.67 14.54 21.71
CA GLY A 59 8.04 14.61 23.02
C GLY A 59 8.36 15.92 23.77
N PRO A 60 7.66 16.20 24.88
CA PRO A 60 7.89 17.38 25.70
C PRO A 60 9.25 17.35 26.43
N ASP A 61 10.03 16.28 26.30
CA ASP A 61 11.38 16.10 26.85
C ASP A 61 12.48 16.30 25.79
N ASP A 62 12.14 16.94 24.66
CA ASP A 62 13.01 17.26 23.53
C ASP A 62 13.61 16.03 22.82
N LYS A 63 13.04 14.84 23.04
CA LYS A 63 13.43 13.58 22.39
C LYS A 63 12.51 13.25 21.23
N LEU A 64 13.06 12.62 20.20
CA LEU A 64 12.27 12.08 19.09
C LEU A 64 11.81 10.66 19.43
N TYR A 65 10.51 10.43 19.36
CA TYR A 65 9.90 9.11 19.53
C TYR A 65 9.50 8.58 18.15
N VAL A 66 9.87 7.34 17.86
CA VAL A 66 9.63 6.71 16.57
C VAL A 66 9.02 5.34 16.80
N ALA A 67 7.79 5.15 16.32
CA ALA A 67 7.15 3.85 16.30
C ALA A 67 7.64 3.05 15.10
N ASP A 68 8.05 1.81 15.36
CA ASP A 68 8.27 0.80 14.35
C ASP A 68 6.94 0.15 13.99
N ARG A 69 6.73 -0.14 12.70
CA ARG A 69 5.52 -0.80 12.20
C ARG A 69 5.19 -2.09 12.94
N PHE A 70 6.16 -2.79 13.52
CA PHE A 70 6.01 -4.06 14.23
C PHE A 70 5.98 -3.91 15.77
N GLY A 71 5.88 -2.68 16.27
CA GLY A 71 5.43 -2.39 17.62
C GLY A 71 6.50 -2.05 18.64
N ASP A 72 7.76 -1.94 18.22
CA ASP A 72 8.80 -1.32 19.05
C ASP A 72 8.66 0.21 18.96
N VAL A 73 8.94 0.93 20.05
CA VAL A 73 9.04 2.39 20.04
C VAL A 73 10.45 2.78 20.45
N TYR A 74 11.15 3.45 19.55
CA TYR A 74 12.48 4.00 19.75
C TYR A 74 12.38 5.42 20.31
N VAL A 75 13.22 5.73 21.28
CA VAL A 75 13.31 7.04 21.91
C VAL A 75 14.73 7.57 21.73
N TYR A 76 14.87 8.56 20.86
CA TYR A 76 16.15 9.13 20.45
C TYR A 76 16.44 10.45 21.14
N GLU A 77 17.62 10.55 21.74
CA GLU A 77 18.24 11.83 22.05
C GLU A 77 19.10 12.24 20.86
N ILE A 78 18.84 13.41 20.31
CA ILE A 78 19.45 13.88 19.06
C ILE A 78 20.33 15.10 19.35
N VAL A 79 21.48 15.18 18.69
CA VAL A 79 22.32 16.37 18.64
C VAL A 79 22.39 16.90 17.22
N ARG A 80 22.43 18.23 17.08
CA ARG A 80 22.77 18.90 15.82
C ARG A 80 24.24 19.28 15.83
N ASN A 81 25.06 18.61 15.03
CA ASN A 81 26.52 18.77 14.98
C ASN A 81 26.95 19.96 14.09
N GLY A 82 26.11 20.33 13.13
CA GLY A 82 26.33 21.42 12.17
C GLY A 82 25.04 21.78 11.44
N PRO A 83 25.08 22.68 10.45
CA PRO A 83 23.99 22.86 9.50
C PRO A 83 23.62 21.52 8.86
N ASN A 84 22.34 21.15 8.95
CA ASN A 84 21.79 19.96 8.32
C ASN A 84 22.56 18.67 8.67
N ASP A 85 23.01 18.54 9.92
CA ASP A 85 23.79 17.40 10.43
C ASP A 85 23.25 17.01 11.81
N TYR A 86 22.44 15.94 11.83
CA TYR A 86 21.71 15.44 12.99
C TYR A 86 22.13 14.02 13.32
N GLU A 87 22.45 13.75 14.59
CA GLU A 87 22.95 12.46 15.05
C GLU A 87 22.21 11.99 16.31
N VAL A 88 21.83 10.71 16.33
CA VAL A 88 21.33 10.02 17.52
C VAL A 88 22.51 9.72 18.46
N ILE A 89 22.49 10.33 19.65
CA ILE A 89 23.53 10.13 20.68
C ILE A 89 23.12 9.15 21.78
N SER A 90 21.82 8.85 21.90
CA SER A 90 21.30 7.83 22.81
C SER A 90 19.97 7.27 22.31
N THR A 91 19.76 5.97 22.54
CA THR A 91 18.54 5.25 22.18
C THR A 91 18.02 4.46 23.38
N GLU A 92 16.75 4.64 23.72
CA GLU A 92 15.97 3.68 24.53
C GLU A 92 14.94 2.98 23.62
N ILE A 93 14.62 1.72 23.91
CA ILE A 93 13.65 0.94 23.13
C ILE A 93 12.55 0.43 24.06
N ILE A 94 11.30 0.67 23.67
CA ILE A 94 10.11 0.20 24.36
C ILE A 94 9.51 -0.92 23.52
N THR A 95 9.58 -2.15 24.01
CA THR A 95 9.13 -3.34 23.27
C THR A 95 7.76 -3.85 23.74
N SER A 96 7.13 -3.17 24.71
CA SER A 96 5.94 -3.72 25.39
C SER A 96 4.72 -3.84 24.46
N VAL A 97 4.63 -3.01 23.41
CA VAL A 97 3.58 -3.11 22.39
C VAL A 97 3.86 -4.31 21.47
N ALA A 98 5.05 -4.40 20.86
CA ALA A 98 5.43 -5.56 20.04
C ALA A 98 5.14 -6.91 20.72
N ASN A 99 5.42 -7.02 22.03
CA ASN A 99 5.24 -8.25 22.80
C ASN A 99 3.77 -8.61 23.14
N MET A 100 2.79 -7.77 22.77
CA MET A 100 1.39 -8.09 23.02
C MET A 100 0.98 -9.34 22.21
N PRO A 101 0.16 -10.24 22.79
CA PRO A 101 -0.32 -11.41 22.06
C PRO A 101 -1.33 -11.03 20.96
N ASN A 102 -1.26 -11.76 19.85
CA ASN A 102 -2.28 -11.74 18.80
C ASN A 102 -3.23 -12.92 18.95
N HIS A 103 -4.43 -12.80 18.39
CA HIS A 103 -5.49 -13.81 18.44
C HIS A 103 -5.96 -14.13 17.04
N ASP A 104 -6.55 -15.31 16.86
CA ASP A 104 -7.19 -15.68 15.62
C ASP A 104 -8.62 -15.11 15.54
N ASP A 105 -9.24 -15.09 14.36
CA ASP A 105 -10.57 -14.46 14.18
C ASP A 105 -11.71 -15.19 14.92
N ASP A 106 -11.44 -16.38 15.47
CA ASP A 106 -12.30 -17.12 16.39
C ASP A 106 -12.06 -16.76 17.88
N GLY A 107 -11.16 -15.81 18.13
CA GLY A 107 -10.74 -15.32 19.45
C GLY A 107 -9.73 -16.20 20.18
N THR A 108 -9.25 -17.28 19.57
CA THR A 108 -8.22 -18.12 20.19
C THR A 108 -6.85 -17.46 20.13
N LEU A 109 -5.98 -17.74 21.10
CA LEU A 109 -4.63 -17.17 21.11
C LEU A 109 -3.80 -17.71 19.96
N ASN A 110 -3.22 -16.82 19.15
CA ASN A 110 -2.29 -17.20 18.12
C ASN A 110 -0.92 -17.49 18.74
N THR A 111 -0.47 -18.74 18.60
CA THR A 111 0.83 -19.21 19.12
C THR A 111 1.77 -19.72 18.02
N SER A 112 1.35 -19.63 16.76
CA SER A 112 1.98 -20.37 15.65
C SER A 112 2.37 -19.52 14.46
N SER A 113 1.97 -18.25 14.37
CA SER A 113 2.42 -17.38 13.29
C SER A 113 3.92 -17.06 13.41
N GLY A 114 4.57 -16.84 12.27
CA GLY A 114 5.95 -16.29 12.24
C GLY A 114 6.03 -14.85 12.79
N LEU A 115 4.87 -14.25 13.10
CA LEU A 115 4.71 -12.89 13.60
C LEU A 115 4.33 -12.83 15.09
N VAL A 116 4.50 -13.92 15.84
CA VAL A 116 4.38 -13.89 17.30
C VAL A 116 5.46 -12.98 17.88
N GLY A 117 5.05 -11.97 18.65
CA GLY A 117 5.94 -10.95 19.21
C GLY A 117 6.04 -9.67 18.37
N PHE A 118 5.10 -9.45 17.46
CA PHE A 118 4.91 -8.18 16.75
C PHE A 118 3.46 -7.70 16.85
N ARG A 119 3.27 -6.39 16.77
CA ARG A 119 1.97 -5.71 16.62
C ARG A 119 2.07 -4.69 15.52
N GLN A 120 1.07 -4.59 14.65
CA GLN A 120 1.01 -3.47 13.71
C GLN A 120 0.84 -2.18 14.51
N VAL A 121 1.67 -1.18 14.28
CA VAL A 121 1.53 0.17 14.84
C VAL A 121 1.53 1.18 13.71
N THR A 122 0.49 2.01 13.66
CA THR A 122 0.31 3.08 12.65
C THR A 122 -0.01 4.43 13.30
N GLY A 123 0.00 4.53 14.63
CA GLY A 123 -0.21 5.79 15.33
C GLY A 123 0.53 5.87 16.65
N LEU A 124 1.22 6.99 16.85
CA LEU A 124 1.95 7.36 18.06
C LEU A 124 1.55 8.78 18.46
N LEU A 125 1.27 8.99 19.74
CA LEU A 125 1.07 10.31 20.30
C LEU A 125 1.85 10.47 21.60
N VAL A 126 2.70 11.49 21.66
CA VAL A 126 3.56 11.82 22.81
C VAL A 126 3.03 13.07 23.50
N THR A 127 2.78 12.99 24.80
CA THR A 127 2.19 14.06 25.62
C THR A 127 2.87 14.13 27.00
N GLY A 128 2.23 14.78 27.97
CA GLY A 128 2.69 14.83 29.35
C GLY A 128 3.61 16.02 29.60
N THR A 129 4.75 15.77 30.26
CA THR A 129 5.71 16.82 30.61
C THR A 129 7.13 16.33 30.33
N ALA A 130 8.10 17.24 30.20
CA ALA A 130 9.52 16.89 30.04
C ALA A 130 10.04 15.85 31.07
N THR A 131 9.51 15.88 32.30
CA THR A 131 9.92 14.95 33.36
C THR A 131 9.12 13.65 33.41
N ASN A 132 7.92 13.64 32.81
CA ASN A 132 7.00 12.52 32.79
C ASN A 132 6.28 12.51 31.43
N PRO A 133 6.97 12.12 30.36
CA PRO A 133 6.33 11.92 29.07
C PRO A 133 5.32 10.78 29.15
N VAL A 134 4.25 10.87 28.36
CA VAL A 134 3.19 9.86 28.26
C VAL A 134 3.00 9.51 26.80
N LEU A 135 3.09 8.21 26.49
CA LEU A 135 2.90 7.68 25.15
C LEU A 135 1.49 7.09 25.03
N TYR A 136 0.82 7.38 23.93
CA TYR A 136 -0.33 6.66 23.45
C TYR A 136 0.05 5.97 22.14
N VAL A 137 -0.26 4.68 22.01
CA VAL A 137 0.08 3.88 20.83
C VAL A 137 -1.16 3.10 20.38
N SER A 138 -1.56 3.30 19.13
CA SER A 138 -2.59 2.48 18.48
C SER A 138 -1.93 1.27 17.84
N SER A 139 -2.55 0.10 18.01
CA SER A 139 -1.96 -1.13 17.47
C SER A 139 -3.02 -2.16 17.09
N SER A 140 -2.66 -3.05 16.18
CA SER A 140 -3.51 -4.15 15.69
C SER A 140 -2.70 -5.43 15.44
N ASP A 141 -3.38 -6.50 15.05
CA ASP A 141 -2.72 -7.72 14.59
C ASP A 141 -1.87 -7.43 13.32
N PRO A 142 -0.63 -7.94 13.21
CA PRO A 142 0.26 -7.62 12.10
C PRO A 142 0.06 -8.46 10.84
N ARG A 143 -0.73 -9.54 10.90
CA ARG A 143 -0.98 -10.39 9.72
C ARG A 143 -1.88 -9.68 8.74
N ILE A 144 -1.67 -9.84 7.44
CA ILE A 144 -2.54 -9.32 6.39
C ILE A 144 -2.88 -10.46 5.43
N ASN A 145 -4.11 -10.48 4.90
CA ASN A 145 -4.57 -11.51 3.97
C ASN A 145 -4.38 -11.08 2.52
N ASP A 146 -4.14 -12.06 1.63
CA ASP A 146 -4.21 -11.85 0.18
C ASP A 146 -5.67 -11.63 -0.26
N PRO A 147 -5.91 -10.97 -1.41
CA PRO A 147 -7.26 -10.74 -1.92
C PRO A 147 -8.12 -12.01 -1.98
N GLY A 148 -9.30 -11.93 -1.36
CA GLY A 148 -10.26 -13.05 -1.32
C GLY A 148 -9.96 -14.13 -0.28
N GLU A 149 -8.87 -14.02 0.48
CA GLU A 149 -8.55 -14.98 1.54
C GLU A 149 -9.25 -14.67 2.87
N THR A 150 -9.74 -15.73 3.51
CA THR A 150 -10.27 -15.72 4.87
C THR A 150 -9.28 -16.42 5.81
N GLN A 151 -8.10 -15.83 6.01
CA GLN A 151 -7.15 -16.32 7.02
C GLN A 151 -7.61 -15.93 8.43
N PRO A 152 -7.12 -16.61 9.48
CA PRO A 152 -7.63 -16.41 10.82
C PRO A 152 -7.00 -15.19 11.53
N LEU A 153 -6.86 -14.01 10.90
CA LEU A 153 -6.42 -12.81 11.64
C LEU A 153 -7.58 -12.19 12.43
N ASP A 154 -7.29 -11.60 13.59
CA ASP A 154 -8.32 -11.05 14.46
C ASP A 154 -8.84 -9.68 13.97
N THR A 155 -10.09 -9.66 13.54
CA THR A 155 -10.80 -8.45 13.07
C THR A 155 -11.32 -7.53 14.18
N ASN A 156 -11.07 -7.89 15.45
CA ASN A 156 -11.25 -7.04 16.64
C ASN A 156 -9.90 -6.74 17.34
N SER A 157 -8.78 -6.85 16.62
CA SER A 157 -7.44 -6.77 17.22
C SER A 157 -6.95 -5.37 17.63
N GLY A 158 -7.72 -4.32 17.32
CA GLY A 158 -7.35 -2.94 17.61
C GLY A 158 -7.30 -2.64 19.11
N VAL A 159 -6.19 -2.05 19.56
CA VAL A 159 -5.92 -1.67 20.96
C VAL A 159 -5.26 -0.29 21.04
N VAL A 160 -5.75 0.55 21.95
CA VAL A 160 -5.11 1.81 22.35
C VAL A 160 -4.35 1.58 23.65
N SER A 161 -3.03 1.71 23.63
CA SER A 161 -2.14 1.54 24.78
C SER A 161 -1.69 2.88 25.34
N ARG A 162 -1.55 2.99 26.67
CA ARG A 162 -0.87 4.10 27.35
C ARG A 162 0.39 3.59 28.05
N ILE A 163 1.53 4.19 27.75
CA ILE A 163 2.83 3.83 28.33
C ILE A 163 3.39 5.01 29.10
N THR A 164 3.79 4.78 30.35
CA THR A 164 4.32 5.83 31.24
C THR A 164 5.59 5.36 31.93
N GLN A 165 6.52 6.28 32.17
CA GLN A 165 7.72 6.00 32.94
C GLN A 165 7.35 5.72 34.41
N THR A 166 7.85 4.62 34.98
CA THR A 166 7.73 4.36 36.43
C THR A 166 8.86 5.02 37.22
N THR A 167 9.97 5.32 36.54
CA THR A 167 11.11 6.08 37.05
C THR A 167 11.42 7.20 36.08
N PRO A 168 11.37 8.48 36.48
CA PRO A 168 11.62 9.61 35.58
C PRO A 168 12.96 9.50 34.84
N GLY A 169 12.94 9.76 33.55
CA GLY A 169 14.13 9.77 32.69
C GLY A 169 14.58 8.41 32.18
N THR A 170 13.79 7.35 32.39
CA THR A 170 14.02 6.06 31.72
C THR A 170 12.73 5.32 31.42
N TRP A 171 12.71 4.64 30.28
CA TRP A 171 11.63 3.76 29.85
C TRP A 171 11.80 2.31 30.33
N ALA A 172 12.94 1.98 30.93
CA ALA A 172 13.16 0.65 31.51
C ALA A 172 12.15 0.37 32.64
N GLY A 173 11.33 -0.66 32.46
CA GLY A 173 10.27 -0.99 33.42
C GLY A 173 9.12 0.02 33.42
N SER A 174 8.89 0.71 32.30
CA SER A 174 7.68 1.51 32.07
C SER A 174 6.41 0.70 32.33
N GLN A 175 5.33 1.42 32.66
CA GLN A 175 4.02 0.84 32.84
C GLN A 175 3.25 0.94 31.54
N HIS A 176 2.87 -0.22 30.99
CA HIS A 176 1.97 -0.37 29.86
C HIS A 176 0.56 -0.70 30.38
N ILE A 177 -0.45 0.09 29.99
CA ILE A 177 -1.87 -0.21 30.23
C ILE A 177 -2.65 -0.08 28.92
N ASP A 178 -3.40 -1.10 28.56
CA ASP A 178 -4.36 -1.03 27.44
C ASP A 178 -5.60 -0.26 27.90
N LEU A 179 -5.86 0.89 27.27
CA LEU A 179 -6.99 1.74 27.60
C LEU A 179 -8.29 1.17 27.03
N ILE A 180 -8.28 0.81 25.74
CA ILE A 180 -9.38 0.23 24.98
C ILE A 180 -8.88 -1.00 24.23
N ARG A 181 -9.63 -2.10 24.28
CA ARG A 181 -9.36 -3.34 23.51
C ARG A 181 -10.61 -3.77 22.73
N GLY A 182 -10.43 -4.33 21.54
CA GLY A 182 -11.53 -4.86 20.74
C GLY A 182 -12.01 -3.92 19.63
N LEU A 183 -11.15 -3.03 19.14
CA LEU A 183 -11.50 -2.12 18.03
C LEU A 183 -11.39 -2.84 16.68
N PRO A 184 -12.22 -2.45 15.69
CA PRO A 184 -12.29 -3.14 14.42
C PRO A 184 -10.99 -3.00 13.62
N ARG A 185 -10.69 -4.05 12.87
CA ARG A 185 -9.54 -4.14 11.98
C ARG A 185 -9.91 -4.98 10.75
N ASN A 186 -9.45 -4.55 9.58
CA ASN A 186 -9.79 -5.22 8.33
C ASN A 186 -8.90 -6.46 8.10
N LEU A 187 -9.43 -7.47 7.40
CA LEU A 187 -8.65 -8.65 6.98
C LEU A 187 -7.44 -8.31 6.09
N GLU A 188 -7.47 -7.16 5.44
CA GLU A 188 -6.36 -6.67 4.66
C GLU A 188 -5.52 -5.67 5.50
N ASN A 189 -5.38 -4.43 5.03
CA ASN A 189 -4.40 -3.44 5.49
C ASN A 189 -4.98 -2.34 6.41
N HIS A 190 -6.31 -2.16 6.44
CA HIS A 190 -6.97 -1.10 7.19
C HIS A 190 -7.04 -1.41 8.71
N SER A 191 -6.64 -0.43 9.54
CA SER A 191 -6.49 -0.56 10.99
C SER A 191 -7.00 0.69 11.75
N ILE A 192 -6.87 0.68 13.07
CA ILE A 192 -6.83 1.92 13.85
C ILE A 192 -5.48 2.61 13.60
N ASN A 193 -5.49 3.93 13.40
CA ASN A 193 -4.31 4.69 12.94
C ASN A 193 -3.95 5.83 13.89
N GLY A 194 -3.66 7.03 13.36
CA GLY A 194 -3.22 8.21 14.10
C GLY A 194 -4.20 8.71 15.17
N MET A 195 -3.65 9.48 16.10
CA MET A 195 -4.37 9.97 17.28
C MET A 195 -3.95 11.39 17.65
N GLN A 196 -4.90 12.15 18.20
CA GLN A 196 -4.63 13.47 18.79
C GLN A 196 -5.32 13.62 20.14
N ILE A 197 -4.79 14.48 21.00
CA ILE A 197 -5.40 14.77 22.31
C ILE A 197 -6.00 16.18 22.31
N SER A 198 -7.16 16.34 22.93
CA SER A 198 -7.75 17.65 23.15
C SER A 198 -6.83 18.53 23.99
N GLN A 199 -6.91 19.85 23.79
CA GLN A 199 -6.06 20.83 24.49
C GLN A 199 -6.15 20.75 26.03
N ASP A 200 -7.30 20.30 26.57
CA ASP A 200 -7.50 20.09 28.00
C ASP A 200 -7.00 18.74 28.52
N GLY A 201 -6.53 17.86 27.63
CA GLY A 201 -6.00 16.54 27.93
C GLY A 201 -7.06 15.47 28.26
N ASN A 202 -8.35 15.77 28.09
CA ASN A 202 -9.43 14.89 28.53
C ASN A 202 -9.95 13.93 27.46
N THR A 203 -9.79 14.27 26.18
CA THR A 203 -10.31 13.48 25.06
C THR A 203 -9.18 13.05 24.15
N LEU A 204 -9.05 11.75 23.92
CA LEU A 204 -8.18 11.19 22.91
C LEU A 204 -9.00 10.89 21.67
N TYR A 205 -8.68 11.54 20.55
CA TYR A 205 -9.25 11.27 19.24
C TYR A 205 -8.44 10.16 18.56
N LEU A 206 -9.14 9.21 17.94
CA LEU A 206 -8.53 8.06 17.28
C LEU A 206 -9.15 7.89 15.89
N ALA A 207 -8.30 7.80 14.88
CA ALA A 207 -8.71 7.42 13.53
C ALA A 207 -8.94 5.90 13.45
N ILE A 208 -10.09 5.50 12.91
CA ILE A 208 -10.49 4.10 12.72
C ILE A 208 -10.91 3.90 11.26
N ALA A 209 -10.15 3.10 10.54
CA ALA A 209 -10.42 2.79 9.14
C ALA A 209 -11.75 2.07 8.93
N GLY A 210 -12.31 2.23 7.73
CA GLY A 210 -13.35 1.37 7.17
C GLY A 210 -12.82 -0.01 6.83
N LEU A 211 -13.72 -0.98 6.68
CA LEU A 211 -13.39 -2.38 6.39
C LEU A 211 -13.73 -2.77 4.96
N THR A 212 -14.07 -1.80 4.12
CA THR A 212 -14.44 -1.99 2.72
C THR A 212 -13.88 -0.88 1.85
N ASN A 213 -13.95 -1.08 0.53
CA ASN A 213 -13.45 -0.09 -0.41
C ASN A 213 -14.37 1.14 -0.54
N MET A 214 -15.68 0.96 -0.68
CA MET A 214 -16.66 2.06 -0.86
C MET A 214 -17.95 1.85 -0.05
N GLY A 215 -17.91 1.01 1.00
CA GLY A 215 -19.03 0.74 1.90
C GLY A 215 -19.72 -0.61 1.70
N ALA A 216 -19.54 -1.26 0.53
CA ALA A 216 -20.06 -2.62 0.29
C ALA A 216 -18.96 -3.69 0.46
N PRO A 217 -19.32 -4.91 0.91
CA PRO A 217 -18.39 -6.03 0.90
C PRO A 217 -17.89 -6.36 -0.51
N SER A 218 -16.64 -6.78 -0.65
CA SER A 218 -16.02 -7.12 -1.94
C SER A 218 -14.97 -8.23 -1.79
N PHE A 219 -14.60 -8.86 -2.89
CA PHE A 219 -13.63 -9.96 -2.93
C PHE A 219 -12.27 -9.55 -2.37
N ASN A 220 -11.72 -8.41 -2.82
CA ASN A 220 -10.38 -7.99 -2.38
C ASN A 220 -10.33 -7.61 -0.88
N PHE A 221 -11.46 -7.19 -0.29
CA PHE A 221 -11.61 -6.93 1.15
C PHE A 221 -12.10 -8.17 1.94
N GLY A 222 -11.89 -9.38 1.42
CA GLY A 222 -12.25 -10.65 2.09
C GLY A 222 -13.74 -10.81 2.36
N PHE A 223 -14.60 -10.11 1.61
CA PHE A 223 -16.05 -10.01 1.83
C PHE A 223 -16.45 -9.48 3.21
N GLN A 224 -15.54 -8.79 3.91
CA GLN A 224 -15.83 -8.23 5.22
C GLN A 224 -16.88 -7.13 5.12
N TRP A 225 -17.74 -7.06 6.14
CA TRP A 225 -18.71 -5.98 6.29
C TRP A 225 -18.10 -4.85 7.10
N GLU A 226 -18.51 -3.61 6.85
CA GLU A 226 -18.23 -2.53 7.81
C GLU A 226 -18.73 -2.90 9.20
N TYR A 227 -17.91 -2.67 10.23
CA TYR A 227 -18.29 -2.90 11.64
C TYR A 227 -18.83 -1.61 12.26
N ALA A 228 -19.58 -1.71 13.36
CA ALA A 228 -20.22 -0.55 13.99
C ALA A 228 -19.25 0.60 14.33
N TRP A 229 -17.98 0.32 14.63
CA TRP A 229 -16.97 1.30 15.01
C TRP A 229 -16.01 1.71 13.88
N SER A 230 -16.10 1.09 12.70
CA SER A 230 -15.23 1.35 11.55
C SER A 230 -15.61 2.62 10.79
N ALA A 231 -14.73 3.10 9.90
CA ALA A 231 -14.97 4.28 9.06
C ALA A 231 -15.31 5.54 9.87
N ALA A 232 -14.47 5.88 10.86
CA ALA A 232 -14.77 6.93 11.83
C ALA A 232 -13.53 7.55 12.49
N ILE A 233 -13.71 8.73 13.06
CA ILE A 233 -12.86 9.25 14.13
C ILE A 233 -13.63 9.06 15.44
N ALA A 234 -13.06 8.33 16.38
CA ALA A 234 -13.62 8.12 17.72
C ALA A 234 -13.07 9.15 18.72
N ALA A 235 -13.87 9.51 19.72
CA ALA A 235 -13.47 10.29 20.89
C ALA A 235 -13.52 9.41 22.14
N ILE A 236 -12.39 9.27 22.82
CA ILE A 236 -12.22 8.48 24.05
C ILE A 236 -12.15 9.43 25.25
N ASP A 237 -13.03 9.27 26.22
CA ASP A 237 -13.06 10.03 27.48
C ASP A 237 -12.02 9.46 28.45
N LEU A 238 -10.83 10.07 28.48
CA LEU A 238 -9.71 9.63 29.31
C LEU A 238 -10.05 9.68 30.82
N PRO A 239 -10.69 10.74 31.36
CA PRO A 239 -11.18 10.74 32.74
C PRO A 239 -12.11 9.57 33.07
N ALA A 240 -13.05 9.23 32.19
CA ALA A 240 -13.94 8.09 32.40
C ALA A 240 -13.18 6.76 32.40
N ILE A 241 -12.22 6.58 31.48
CA ILE A 241 -11.35 5.41 31.42
C ILE A 241 -10.48 5.29 32.68
N ASP A 242 -9.93 6.40 33.18
CA ASP A 242 -9.07 6.40 34.35
C ASP A 242 -9.81 6.05 35.66
N LEU A 243 -11.11 6.38 35.73
CA LEU A 243 -11.99 5.98 36.83
C LEU A 243 -12.30 4.48 36.86
N LEU A 244 -12.14 3.76 35.74
CA LEU A 244 -12.31 2.31 35.71
C LEU A 244 -11.19 1.62 36.50
N PRO A 245 -11.48 0.47 37.14
CA PRO A 245 -10.43 -0.31 37.80
C PRO A 245 -9.39 -0.78 36.78
N THR A 246 -8.11 -0.71 37.14
CA THR A 246 -7.05 -1.38 36.38
C THR A 246 -7.12 -2.88 36.67
N LEU A 247 -7.30 -3.68 35.63
CA LEU A 247 -7.37 -5.12 35.68
C LEU A 247 -6.09 -5.74 35.09
N THR A 248 -5.87 -7.02 35.36
CA THR A 248 -4.76 -7.79 34.81
C THR A 248 -5.33 -8.92 33.97
N ASP A 249 -4.89 -9.00 32.73
CA ASP A 249 -5.24 -10.07 31.82
C ASP A 249 -4.68 -11.40 32.35
N ALA A 250 -5.54 -12.39 32.54
CA ALA A 250 -5.12 -13.67 33.12
C ALA A 250 -4.27 -14.51 32.17
N GLN A 251 -4.37 -14.29 30.85
CA GLN A 251 -3.63 -15.02 29.83
C GLN A 251 -2.30 -14.37 29.52
N SER A 252 -2.29 -13.04 29.34
CA SER A 252 -1.10 -12.30 28.90
C SER A 252 -0.35 -11.60 30.03
N GLY A 253 -1.01 -11.32 31.16
CA GLY A 253 -0.45 -10.53 32.26
C GLY A 253 -0.46 -9.01 32.02
N TYR A 254 -0.92 -8.55 30.86
CA TYR A 254 -1.02 -7.11 30.55
C TYR A 254 -2.09 -6.43 31.42
N LEU A 255 -1.85 -5.17 31.75
CA LEU A 255 -2.81 -4.33 32.46
C LEU A 255 -3.80 -3.71 31.47
N TYR A 256 -5.06 -3.59 31.86
CA TYR A 256 -6.08 -2.96 31.02
C TYR A 256 -7.16 -2.24 31.82
N LYS A 257 -7.91 -1.35 31.12
CA LYS A 257 -9.02 -0.57 31.68
C LYS A 257 -10.38 -0.97 31.10
N TYR A 258 -10.54 -0.91 29.79
CA TYR A 258 -11.83 -1.10 29.13
C TYR A 258 -11.73 -2.10 27.98
N VAL A 259 -12.73 -2.99 27.92
CA VAL A 259 -12.92 -3.99 26.87
C VAL A 259 -14.21 -3.63 26.16
N MET A 260 -14.14 -3.48 24.84
CA MET A 260 -15.33 -3.19 24.03
C MET A 260 -16.32 -4.35 24.17
N PRO A 261 -17.61 -4.07 24.43
CA PRO A 261 -18.63 -5.11 24.39
C PRO A 261 -18.81 -5.60 22.94
N THR A 262 -19.05 -6.89 22.76
CA THR A 262 -19.25 -7.53 21.45
C THR A 262 -20.66 -8.11 21.32
N LEU A 263 -21.03 -8.50 20.11
CA LEU A 263 -22.21 -9.33 19.86
C LEU A 263 -22.00 -10.73 20.45
N ASP A 264 -23.07 -11.35 20.96
CA ASP A 264 -23.07 -12.77 21.36
C ASP A 264 -23.12 -13.64 20.10
N ASP A 265 -21.96 -14.18 19.72
CA ASP A 265 -21.77 -15.02 18.55
C ASP A 265 -22.34 -16.44 18.81
N PRO A 266 -23.44 -16.79 18.15
CA PRO A 266 -24.11 -18.07 18.36
C PRO A 266 -23.30 -19.28 17.88
N SER A 267 -22.23 -19.08 17.13
CA SER A 267 -21.29 -20.13 16.76
C SER A 267 -20.24 -20.41 17.84
N ARG A 268 -20.07 -19.49 18.80
CA ARG A 268 -19.10 -19.58 19.90
C ARG A 268 -19.77 -20.01 21.21
N ALA A 269 -18.94 -20.55 22.10
CA ALA A 269 -19.39 -20.93 23.43
C ALA A 269 -19.30 -19.73 24.36
N ASN A 270 -20.33 -19.54 25.16
CA ASN A 270 -20.40 -18.47 26.16
C ASN A 270 -19.63 -18.82 27.45
N SER A 271 -18.73 -17.91 27.89
CA SER A 271 -18.05 -17.97 29.19
C SER A 271 -18.94 -17.47 30.34
N ALA A 272 -19.84 -16.55 30.03
CA ALA A 272 -20.96 -16.07 30.84
C ALA A 272 -22.13 -15.76 29.90
N PRO A 273 -23.38 -15.55 30.38
CA PRO A 273 -24.49 -15.26 29.49
C PRO A 273 -24.25 -14.02 28.61
N GLY A 274 -24.14 -14.21 27.29
CA GLY A 274 -23.89 -13.15 26.30
C GLY A 274 -22.45 -12.63 26.28
N VAL A 275 -21.49 -13.44 26.68
CA VAL A 275 -20.04 -13.17 26.64
C VAL A 275 -19.33 -14.40 26.11
N ASP A 276 -18.79 -14.30 24.91
CA ASP A 276 -18.12 -15.41 24.25
C ASP A 276 -16.77 -15.72 24.89
N VAL A 277 -16.40 -17.00 24.82
CA VAL A 277 -15.06 -17.44 25.21
C VAL A 277 -14.05 -16.79 24.26
N GLY A 278 -13.20 -15.92 24.78
CA GLY A 278 -12.16 -15.21 24.02
C GLY A 278 -12.45 -13.73 23.79
N ASP A 279 -13.59 -13.21 24.22
CA ASP A 279 -13.89 -11.78 24.07
C ASP A 279 -12.82 -10.87 24.71
N PRO A 280 -12.49 -9.74 24.05
CA PRO A 280 -13.15 -9.18 22.86
C PRO A 280 -12.60 -9.70 21.52
N TRP A 281 -11.68 -10.66 21.55
CA TRP A 281 -10.90 -11.06 20.38
C TRP A 281 -11.71 -11.92 19.40
N GLY A 282 -11.38 -11.75 18.13
CA GLY A 282 -11.97 -12.44 16.98
C GLY A 282 -13.34 -11.88 16.63
N GLY A 283 -13.42 -11.02 15.62
CA GLY A 283 -14.68 -10.40 15.19
C GLY A 283 -15.59 -11.35 14.40
N ASN A 284 -15.07 -12.50 13.97
CA ASN A 284 -15.75 -13.52 13.16
C ASN A 284 -16.28 -12.96 11.83
N SER A 285 -15.34 -12.51 11.01
CA SER A 285 -15.56 -11.96 9.66
C SER A 285 -16.24 -12.95 8.71
N ASP A 286 -15.89 -14.24 8.79
CA ASP A 286 -16.54 -15.34 8.04
C ASP A 286 -18.05 -15.45 8.30
N ASN A 287 -18.50 -14.96 9.44
CA ASN A 287 -19.91 -14.89 9.82
C ASN A 287 -20.43 -13.44 9.90
N HIS A 288 -19.91 -12.56 9.05
CA HIS A 288 -20.38 -11.18 8.89
C HIS A 288 -20.23 -10.33 10.16
N GLY A 289 -19.11 -10.51 10.87
CA GLY A 289 -18.82 -9.77 12.11
C GLY A 289 -19.70 -10.21 13.27
N ALA A 290 -19.94 -11.51 13.41
CA ALA A 290 -20.85 -12.08 14.42
C ALA A 290 -20.40 -11.81 15.87
N ASN A 291 -19.14 -11.45 16.08
CA ASN A 291 -18.59 -11.03 17.37
C ASN A 291 -18.00 -9.60 17.32
N GLN A 292 -18.40 -8.75 16.36
CA GLN A 292 -17.90 -7.39 16.28
C GLN A 292 -18.26 -6.56 17.54
N ALA A 293 -17.45 -5.55 17.84
CA ALA A 293 -17.77 -4.58 18.88
C ALA A 293 -19.07 -3.81 18.61
N ILE A 294 -19.86 -3.56 19.65
CA ILE A 294 -21.17 -2.92 19.56
C ILE A 294 -21.15 -1.48 20.08
N ILE A 295 -22.10 -0.67 19.62
CA ILE A 295 -22.32 0.69 20.12
C ILE A 295 -23.44 0.66 21.16
N GLN A 296 -23.20 1.24 22.34
CA GLN A 296 -24.19 1.41 23.39
C GLN A 296 -24.10 2.79 24.06
N PRO A 297 -25.22 3.36 24.55
CA PRO A 297 -25.17 4.61 25.29
C PRO A 297 -24.34 4.51 26.58
N GLY A 298 -23.55 5.55 26.87
CA GLY A 298 -22.78 5.67 28.11
C GLY A 298 -21.44 4.93 28.12
N MET A 299 -20.98 4.46 26.96
CA MET A 299 -19.60 3.99 26.79
C MET A 299 -18.60 5.15 26.97
N PRO A 300 -17.38 4.88 27.46
CA PRO A 300 -16.31 5.88 27.59
C PRO A 300 -15.64 6.23 26.25
N ILE A 301 -16.27 5.85 25.14
CA ILE A 301 -15.86 6.10 23.76
C ILE A 301 -17.12 6.41 22.96
N SER A 302 -17.03 7.36 22.02
CA SER A 302 -18.11 7.74 21.11
C SER A 302 -17.59 8.06 19.71
N LEU A 303 -18.47 8.05 18.70
CA LEU A 303 -18.13 8.55 17.35
C LEU A 303 -18.09 10.08 17.37
N HIS A 304 -16.95 10.66 16.96
CA HIS A 304 -16.77 12.11 16.84
C HIS A 304 -17.12 12.59 15.42
N ALA A 305 -16.62 11.86 14.43
CA ALA A 305 -16.91 12.04 13.01
C ALA A 305 -16.95 10.66 12.34
N VAL A 306 -17.64 10.56 11.21
CA VAL A 306 -17.91 9.28 10.52
C VAL A 306 -17.72 9.42 9.02
N GLY A 307 -17.69 8.29 8.33
CA GLY A 307 -17.72 8.22 6.88
C GLY A 307 -16.37 8.47 6.22
N PHE A 308 -15.30 8.05 6.87
CA PHE A 308 -13.97 8.01 6.28
C PHE A 308 -13.66 6.59 5.80
N ARG A 309 -13.01 6.41 4.66
CA ARG A 309 -12.59 5.09 4.17
C ARG A 309 -11.39 4.57 4.95
N ASN A 310 -10.33 5.35 5.06
CA ASN A 310 -9.15 5.06 5.87
C ASN A 310 -8.49 6.38 6.31
N PRO A 311 -8.99 7.01 7.39
CA PRO A 311 -8.33 8.18 7.93
C PRO A 311 -7.00 7.74 8.53
N TYR A 312 -5.88 8.12 7.90
CA TYR A 312 -4.56 7.64 8.32
C TYR A 312 -4.07 8.39 9.55
N ASP A 313 -4.19 9.72 9.57
CA ASP A 313 -3.73 10.53 10.70
C ASP A 313 -4.58 11.78 10.90
N ILE A 314 -4.48 12.35 12.11
CA ILE A 314 -5.24 13.50 12.58
C ILE A 314 -4.24 14.56 13.06
N VAL A 315 -4.49 15.82 12.74
CA VAL A 315 -3.80 16.96 13.35
C VAL A 315 -4.80 17.93 13.96
N ILE A 316 -4.54 18.37 15.19
CA ILE A 316 -5.25 19.51 15.79
C ILE A 316 -4.26 20.67 15.80
N ARG A 317 -4.56 21.69 15.01
CA ARG A 317 -3.74 22.89 14.92
C ARG A 317 -3.73 23.68 16.23
N ASP A 318 -2.76 24.57 16.38
CA ASP A 318 -2.64 25.50 17.51
C ASP A 318 -3.89 26.40 17.70
N ASP A 319 -4.64 26.63 16.62
CA ASP A 319 -5.90 27.38 16.64
C ASP A 319 -7.13 26.55 17.05
N GLY A 320 -6.95 25.24 17.30
CA GLY A 320 -7.97 24.30 17.75
C GLY A 320 -8.75 23.60 16.64
N ARG A 321 -8.44 23.84 15.36
CA ARG A 321 -9.10 23.18 14.23
C ARG A 321 -8.51 21.80 13.96
N MET A 322 -9.36 20.82 13.72
CA MET A 322 -8.98 19.42 13.47
C MET A 322 -9.01 19.10 11.98
N PHE A 323 -7.93 18.55 11.47
CA PHE A 323 -7.85 18.04 10.11
C PHE A 323 -7.53 16.55 10.14
N THR A 324 -8.02 15.84 9.13
CA THR A 324 -7.65 14.47 8.83
C THR A 324 -7.50 14.38 7.34
N ILE A 325 -6.66 13.47 6.90
CA ILE A 325 -6.73 12.98 5.52
C ILE A 325 -7.48 11.66 5.50
N ASP A 326 -7.98 11.28 4.33
CA ASP A 326 -8.67 10.01 4.10
C ASP A 326 -8.18 9.37 2.80
N ASN A 327 -7.74 8.10 2.86
CA ASN A 327 -7.31 7.41 1.65
C ASN A 327 -8.50 6.99 0.80
N GLY A 328 -8.44 7.29 -0.50
CA GLY A 328 -9.50 6.99 -1.47
C GLY A 328 -9.62 5.50 -1.87
N PRO A 329 -10.75 5.10 -2.50
CA PRO A 329 -11.02 3.75 -2.99
C PRO A 329 -10.20 3.30 -4.21
N ASN A 330 -10.16 1.97 -4.42
CA ASN A 330 -9.31 1.18 -5.37
C ASN A 330 -10.12 0.35 -6.43
N SER A 331 -9.58 0.01 -7.61
CA SER A 331 -10.40 -0.27 -8.84
C SER A 331 -10.77 -1.69 -8.85
N GLY A 332 -12.04 -1.98 -9.00
CA GLY A 332 -12.48 -3.36 -8.83
C GLY A 332 -12.17 -3.90 -7.42
N TRP A 333 -11.79 -3.04 -6.47
CA TRP A 333 -11.61 -3.42 -5.06
C TRP A 333 -12.90 -3.36 -4.28
N GLY A 334 -13.96 -2.73 -4.81
CA GLY A 334 -15.28 -2.74 -4.22
C GLY A 334 -16.06 -1.47 -4.49
N GLY A 335 -17.36 -1.59 -4.72
CA GLY A 335 -18.24 -0.47 -5.04
C GLY A 335 -19.14 -0.02 -3.87
N PRO A 336 -19.99 1.00 -4.09
CA PRO A 336 -20.91 1.48 -3.07
C PRO A 336 -22.01 0.45 -2.74
N PRO A 337 -22.65 0.55 -1.56
CA PRO A 337 -23.76 -0.33 -1.16
C PRO A 337 -24.91 -0.34 -2.17
N ALA A 338 -25.62 -1.47 -2.30
CA ALA A 338 -26.86 -1.47 -3.09
C ALA A 338 -27.92 -0.60 -2.41
N ASN A 339 -28.68 0.14 -3.20
CA ASN A 339 -29.63 1.16 -2.72
C ASN A 339 -28.97 2.22 -1.82
N GLU A 340 -27.72 2.59 -2.13
CA GLU A 340 -27.06 3.73 -1.51
C GLU A 340 -27.92 5.01 -1.60
N GLY A 341 -27.65 5.92 -0.67
CA GLY A 341 -28.23 7.26 -0.66
C GLY A 341 -28.75 7.66 0.73
N PRO A 342 -29.06 8.96 0.92
CA PRO A 342 -29.32 9.54 2.24
C PRO A 342 -30.68 9.12 2.84
N ALA A 343 -31.45 8.32 2.11
CA ALA A 343 -32.71 7.77 2.57
C ALA A 343 -32.53 6.59 3.55
N GLY A 344 -31.31 6.04 3.69
CA GLY A 344 -31.02 4.99 4.67
C GLY A 344 -31.52 3.60 4.27
N ASN A 345 -31.61 3.28 2.98
CA ASN A 345 -32.12 1.98 2.50
C ASN A 345 -31.02 1.05 1.98
N CYS A 346 -29.75 1.37 2.26
CA CYS A 346 -28.63 0.61 1.75
C CYS A 346 -28.61 -0.83 2.28
N LEU A 347 -27.97 -1.72 1.51
CA LEU A 347 -27.81 -3.15 1.81
C LEU A 347 -26.34 -3.55 1.70
N ASN A 348 -25.94 -4.58 2.46
CA ASN A 348 -24.60 -5.19 2.40
C ASN A 348 -24.47 -6.29 1.32
N THR A 349 -25.00 -6.04 0.13
CA THR A 349 -24.78 -6.95 -1.01
C THR A 349 -23.36 -6.75 -1.55
N VAL A 350 -22.67 -7.85 -1.86
CA VAL A 350 -21.34 -7.80 -2.45
C VAL A 350 -21.33 -6.94 -3.72
N ASN A 351 -20.35 -6.04 -3.82
CA ASN A 351 -20.12 -5.20 -4.99
C ASN A 351 -18.62 -5.13 -5.26
N ASN A 352 -18.14 -5.83 -6.29
CA ASN A 352 -16.73 -5.83 -6.71
C ASN A 352 -16.40 -4.72 -7.73
N GLY A 353 -17.30 -3.76 -7.96
CA GLY A 353 -17.03 -2.61 -8.82
C GLY A 353 -16.18 -1.54 -8.12
N GLY A 354 -16.50 -0.27 -8.37
CA GLY A 354 -15.80 0.88 -7.80
C GLY A 354 -14.69 1.40 -8.71
N GLY A 355 -14.32 2.67 -8.53
CA GLY A 355 -13.32 3.42 -9.30
C GLY A 355 -12.64 4.48 -8.43
N THR A 356 -11.69 5.25 -8.97
CA THR A 356 -10.74 5.96 -8.04
C THR A 356 -11.34 7.18 -7.65
N ILE A 357 -11.23 7.39 -6.37
CA ILE A 357 -11.25 8.72 -5.90
C ILE A 357 -9.91 8.99 -5.24
N ASN A 358 -9.41 10.18 -5.51
CA ASN A 358 -8.21 10.69 -4.90
C ASN A 358 -8.33 10.69 -3.38
N ASP A 359 -7.18 10.52 -2.74
CA ASP A 359 -7.00 10.85 -1.34
C ASP A 359 -7.36 12.30 -1.10
N ASN A 360 -7.82 12.63 0.10
CA ASN A 360 -8.42 13.93 0.31
C ASN A 360 -8.27 14.45 1.75
N LEU A 361 -8.25 15.77 1.87
CA LEU A 361 -8.12 16.49 3.14
C LEU A 361 -9.47 16.97 3.65
N HIS A 362 -9.80 16.64 4.89
CA HIS A 362 -11.02 17.09 5.56
C HIS A 362 -10.73 18.05 6.71
N TYR A 363 -11.51 19.13 6.80
CA TYR A 363 -11.66 19.89 8.05
C TYR A 363 -12.84 19.31 8.85
N VAL A 364 -12.51 18.52 9.87
CA VAL A 364 -13.46 17.85 10.76
C VAL A 364 -14.14 18.87 11.67
N ARG A 365 -15.41 19.17 11.38
CA ARG A 365 -16.21 20.12 12.15
C ARG A 365 -17.69 19.80 12.11
N GLU A 366 -18.44 20.34 13.07
CA GLU A 366 -19.89 20.29 13.06
C GLU A 366 -20.43 21.21 11.94
N LEU A 367 -20.93 20.62 10.85
CA LEU A 367 -21.56 21.37 9.74
C LEU A 367 -23.04 21.65 10.01
N VAL A 368 -23.70 20.75 10.74
CA VAL A 368 -25.11 20.84 11.13
C VAL A 368 -25.19 20.67 12.64
N PRO A 369 -25.75 21.63 13.39
CA PRO A 369 -25.85 21.52 14.84
C PRO A 369 -26.55 20.23 15.30
N GLY A 370 -25.86 19.43 16.09
CA GLY A 370 -26.29 18.14 16.63
C GLY A 370 -25.94 16.92 15.79
N GLU A 371 -25.35 17.09 14.59
CA GLU A 371 -25.02 15.98 13.68
C GLU A 371 -23.49 15.81 13.57
N PRO A 372 -22.99 14.56 13.57
CA PRO A 372 -21.56 14.31 13.35
C PRO A 372 -21.16 14.70 11.94
N TYR A 373 -19.90 15.09 11.76
CA TYR A 373 -19.31 15.26 10.43
C TYR A 373 -19.36 13.92 9.68
N TYR A 374 -19.79 13.93 8.42
CA TYR A 374 -19.85 12.76 7.54
C TYR A 374 -19.01 13.00 6.29
N ALA A 375 -17.92 12.24 6.14
CA ALA A 375 -16.93 12.39 5.08
C ALA A 375 -17.23 11.57 3.81
N GLY A 376 -18.36 10.86 3.74
CA GLY A 376 -18.86 10.30 2.48
C GLY A 376 -18.71 8.79 2.28
N HIS A 377 -17.87 8.09 3.03
CA HIS A 377 -17.77 6.63 2.99
C HIS A 377 -18.92 5.97 3.76
N PRO A 378 -19.76 5.11 3.13
CA PRO A 378 -20.89 4.50 3.79
C PRO A 378 -20.48 3.50 4.87
N ASN A 379 -21.25 3.49 5.97
CA ASN A 379 -21.30 2.36 6.90
C ASN A 379 -22.75 1.86 6.96
N PRO A 380 -23.10 0.83 6.16
CA PRO A 380 -24.48 0.36 6.11
C PRO A 380 -25.03 -0.13 7.45
N LEU A 381 -24.19 -0.61 8.37
CA LEU A 381 -24.64 -1.03 9.70
C LEU A 381 -25.12 0.14 10.55
N ARG A 382 -24.53 1.32 10.40
CA ARG A 382 -25.03 2.55 11.03
C ARG A 382 -26.15 3.19 10.22
N GLY A 383 -26.11 3.09 8.89
CA GLY A 383 -27.11 3.65 7.97
C GLY A 383 -28.47 2.96 8.01
N ASN A 384 -28.49 1.62 7.97
CA ASN A 384 -29.70 0.80 7.93
C ASN A 384 -29.60 -0.46 8.83
N PRO A 385 -29.44 -0.31 10.16
CA PRO A 385 -29.29 -1.45 11.06
C PRO A 385 -30.51 -2.40 11.07
N THR A 386 -31.70 -1.91 10.68
CA THR A 386 -32.94 -2.69 10.73
C THR A 386 -32.97 -3.75 9.64
N ASP A 387 -32.82 -3.37 8.37
CA ASP A 387 -32.98 -4.36 7.28
C ASP A 387 -31.80 -5.31 7.19
N ILE A 388 -30.60 -4.85 7.57
CA ILE A 388 -29.38 -5.65 7.49
C ILE A 388 -29.38 -6.77 8.54
N TYR A 389 -29.79 -6.48 9.79
CA TYR A 389 -29.76 -7.48 10.87
C TYR A 389 -31.10 -8.19 11.15
N ASN A 390 -32.25 -7.71 10.63
CA ASN A 390 -33.57 -8.29 10.94
C ASN A 390 -33.99 -9.45 10.01
N SER A 391 -33.08 -10.39 9.73
CA SER A 391 -33.35 -11.70 9.07
C SER A 391 -33.79 -11.72 7.60
N THR A 392 -34.03 -10.58 6.94
CA THR A 392 -34.50 -10.56 5.54
C THR A 392 -33.37 -10.84 4.52
N LEU A 393 -32.10 -10.64 4.89
CA LEU A 393 -30.92 -10.86 4.04
C LEU A 393 -30.16 -12.16 4.33
N GLY A 394 -30.69 -13.06 5.17
CA GLY A 394 -30.13 -14.41 5.32
C GLY A 394 -28.90 -14.54 6.22
N LEU A 395 -28.65 -13.61 7.16
CA LEU A 395 -27.69 -13.84 8.24
C LEU A 395 -28.03 -15.15 8.96
N PRO A 396 -27.06 -16.06 9.20
CA PRO A 396 -27.34 -17.43 9.57
C PRO A 396 -27.97 -17.60 10.96
N VAL A 397 -28.07 -16.56 11.80
CA VAL A 397 -28.65 -16.68 13.14
C VAL A 397 -29.37 -15.38 13.59
N PRO A 398 -30.53 -15.47 14.26
CA PRO A 398 -31.14 -14.30 14.90
C PRO A 398 -30.29 -13.84 16.10
N PHE A 399 -29.58 -12.74 15.94
CA PHE A 399 -28.95 -12.03 17.06
C PHE A 399 -30.01 -11.45 18.00
N SER A 400 -29.71 -11.38 19.30
CA SER A 400 -30.65 -10.81 20.28
C SER A 400 -30.83 -9.29 20.16
N ALA A 401 -29.87 -8.59 19.55
CA ALA A 401 -29.87 -7.16 19.27
C ALA A 401 -28.93 -6.83 18.10
N PRO A 402 -29.17 -5.74 17.35
CA PRO A 402 -28.22 -5.24 16.34
C PRO A 402 -26.95 -4.66 17.02
N PRO A 403 -25.80 -4.63 16.32
CA PRO A 403 -24.58 -4.00 16.84
C PRO A 403 -24.70 -2.48 17.01
N VAL A 404 -25.64 -1.87 16.28
CA VAL A 404 -26.02 -0.46 16.40
C VAL A 404 -27.50 -0.40 16.83
N PRO A 405 -27.83 0.22 17.98
CA PRO A 405 -29.22 0.38 18.39
C PRO A 405 -30.03 1.12 17.32
N PHE A 406 -31.25 0.66 16.99
CA PHE A 406 -32.07 1.30 15.95
C PHE A 406 -32.35 2.80 16.20
N SER A 407 -32.33 3.23 17.47
CA SER A 407 -32.48 4.64 17.84
C SER A 407 -31.26 5.50 17.53
N MET A 408 -30.14 4.88 17.16
CA MET A 408 -28.88 5.51 16.79
C MET A 408 -28.56 5.31 15.30
N ALA A 409 -29.52 4.81 14.51
CA ALA A 409 -29.36 4.73 13.05
C ALA A 409 -29.17 6.13 12.47
N ASN A 410 -28.23 6.25 11.53
CA ASN A 410 -27.90 7.49 10.84
C ASN A 410 -28.01 7.30 9.33
N PRO A 411 -29.19 7.53 8.72
CA PRO A 411 -29.46 7.24 7.31
C PRO A 411 -28.48 7.85 6.29
N VAL A 412 -27.79 8.93 6.66
CA VAL A 412 -26.77 9.54 5.79
C VAL A 412 -25.57 8.62 5.56
N GLU A 413 -25.29 7.69 6.48
CA GLU A 413 -24.19 6.73 6.34
C GLU A 413 -24.49 5.59 5.37
N CYS A 414 -25.60 5.67 4.63
CA CYS A 414 -25.86 4.89 3.42
C CYS A 414 -25.43 5.60 2.13
N ASP A 415 -25.12 6.89 2.19
CA ASP A 415 -24.89 7.78 1.04
C ASP A 415 -23.42 7.81 0.67
N TYR A 416 -23.03 7.18 -0.44
CA TYR A 416 -21.64 7.31 -0.91
C TYR A 416 -21.50 8.69 -1.54
N ARG A 417 -20.62 9.54 -0.99
CA ARG A 417 -20.36 10.87 -1.54
C ARG A 417 -19.02 10.85 -2.22
N ASN A 418 -19.00 11.10 -3.53
CA ASN A 418 -17.80 11.03 -4.33
C ASN A 418 -16.97 12.32 -4.15
N PRO A 419 -15.74 12.25 -3.61
CA PRO A 419 -14.87 13.41 -3.52
C PRO A 419 -14.58 14.07 -4.87
N GLU A 420 -14.43 13.32 -5.98
CA GLU A 420 -14.21 13.92 -7.31
C GLU A 420 -15.38 14.80 -7.77
N LEU A 421 -16.59 14.55 -7.28
CA LEU A 421 -17.78 15.38 -7.54
C LEU A 421 -17.98 16.48 -6.49
N ASN A 422 -17.07 16.59 -5.51
CA ASN A 422 -17.12 17.51 -4.35
C ASN A 422 -18.38 17.32 -3.50
N GLU A 423 -18.84 16.08 -3.34
CA GLU A 423 -20.04 15.75 -2.56
C GLU A 423 -19.76 15.58 -1.07
N ASP A 424 -18.53 15.20 -0.72
CA ASP A 424 -18.02 14.84 0.62
C ASP A 424 -17.59 16.06 1.47
N GLY A 425 -17.29 17.18 0.82
CA GLY A 425 -16.80 18.39 1.46
C GLY A 425 -15.31 18.36 1.82
N SER A 426 -14.51 17.55 1.13
CA SER A 426 -13.06 17.64 1.15
C SER A 426 -12.56 19.01 0.67
N LEU A 427 -11.40 19.41 1.17
CA LEU A 427 -10.76 20.69 0.90
C LEU A 427 -9.79 20.62 -0.26
N GLU A 428 -9.08 19.49 -0.38
CA GLU A 428 -7.99 19.25 -1.31
C GLU A 428 -7.92 17.75 -1.61
N LYS A 429 -7.35 17.37 -2.77
CA LYS A 429 -7.29 15.99 -3.24
C LYS A 429 -5.95 15.67 -3.91
N TRP A 430 -5.51 14.44 -3.79
CA TRP A 430 -4.24 13.96 -4.36
C TRP A 430 -4.39 12.63 -5.08
N PRO A 431 -3.79 12.48 -6.28
CA PRO A 431 -3.84 11.24 -7.05
C PRO A 431 -2.88 10.16 -6.52
N PHE A 432 -2.50 10.25 -5.25
CA PHE A 432 -1.51 9.40 -4.60
C PHE A 432 -1.89 9.23 -3.13
N SER A 433 -1.42 8.16 -2.50
CA SER A 433 -1.67 7.85 -1.09
C SER A 433 -1.00 8.88 -0.19
N THR A 434 -1.80 9.54 0.65
CA THR A 434 -1.37 10.47 1.69
C THR A 434 -1.55 9.84 3.06
N ASN A 435 -0.61 10.03 3.98
CA ASN A 435 -0.58 9.30 5.26
C ASN A 435 -0.45 10.23 6.49
N GLY A 436 0.72 10.38 7.09
CA GLY A 436 0.85 11.27 8.25
C GLY A 436 0.61 12.74 7.91
N ILE A 437 0.08 13.50 8.87
CA ILE A 437 -0.16 14.93 8.71
C ILE A 437 0.29 15.73 9.92
N THR A 438 0.80 16.93 9.69
CA THR A 438 1.22 17.83 10.77
C THR A 438 1.00 19.30 10.43
N GLU A 439 1.07 20.18 11.43
CA GLU A 439 1.07 21.63 11.23
C GLU A 439 2.52 22.15 11.21
N TYR A 440 2.85 22.99 10.23
CA TYR A 440 4.08 23.77 10.28
C TYR A 440 3.86 25.05 11.11
N SER A 441 4.30 25.08 12.37
CA SER A 441 4.01 26.19 13.29
C SER A 441 5.10 27.27 13.37
N ALA A 442 6.29 27.02 12.82
CA ALA A 442 7.43 27.94 12.90
C ALA A 442 7.28 29.21 12.05
N THR A 443 8.01 30.26 12.42
CA THR A 443 7.97 31.59 11.77
C THR A 443 9.02 31.79 10.67
N ASN A 444 9.73 30.73 10.29
CA ASN A 444 10.63 30.73 9.13
C ASN A 444 9.94 31.29 7.87
N PHE A 445 10.73 31.80 6.94
CA PHE A 445 10.24 32.41 5.69
C PHE A 445 9.26 33.59 5.93
N GLY A 446 9.42 34.30 7.05
CA GLY A 446 8.55 35.40 7.44
C GLY A 446 7.12 34.97 7.82
N GLY A 447 6.95 33.70 8.20
CA GLY A 447 5.66 33.10 8.56
C GLY A 447 4.80 32.68 7.37
N ALA A 448 5.36 32.61 6.16
CA ALA A 448 4.61 32.24 4.96
C ALA A 448 4.20 30.75 4.93
N LEU A 449 4.90 29.87 5.66
CA LEU A 449 4.50 28.48 5.91
C LEU A 449 3.70 28.30 7.20
N GLN A 450 3.64 29.32 8.06
CA GLN A 450 3.07 29.17 9.39
C GLN A 450 1.59 28.83 9.32
N GLY A 451 1.22 27.71 9.95
CA GLY A 451 -0.13 27.19 9.97
C GLY A 451 -0.55 26.42 8.71
N ALA A 452 0.37 26.13 7.81
CA ALA A 452 0.11 25.18 6.74
C ALA A 452 0.01 23.76 7.30
N ILE A 453 -0.84 22.93 6.70
CA ILE A 453 -0.82 21.49 6.91
C ILE A 453 0.21 20.88 5.97
N LEU A 454 1.05 19.99 6.49
CA LEU A 454 1.95 19.16 5.71
C LEU A 454 1.40 17.74 5.68
N ALA A 455 1.43 17.10 4.52
CA ALA A 455 0.95 15.73 4.33
C ALA A 455 2.03 14.89 3.65
N ALA A 456 2.32 13.73 4.23
CA ALA A 456 3.26 12.75 3.70
C ALA A 456 2.62 11.93 2.57
N GLY A 457 3.22 11.96 1.38
CA GLY A 457 2.85 11.14 0.23
C GLY A 457 3.64 9.83 0.20
N TRP A 458 2.95 8.71 0.32
CA TRP A 458 3.55 7.38 0.43
C TRP A 458 4.15 6.88 -0.88
N ASP A 459 3.33 6.78 -1.93
CA ASP A 459 3.69 6.30 -3.27
C ASP A 459 4.31 7.38 -4.15
N SER A 460 3.94 8.65 -3.95
CA SER A 460 4.52 9.77 -4.68
C SER A 460 5.89 10.22 -4.17
N ALA A 461 6.31 9.73 -3.00
CA ALA A 461 7.51 10.19 -2.30
C ALA A 461 7.59 11.73 -2.21
N ASN A 462 6.45 12.38 -1.94
CA ASN A 462 6.32 13.83 -1.85
C ASN A 462 5.88 14.26 -0.46
N LEU A 463 6.35 15.43 0.00
CA LEU A 463 5.72 16.13 1.10
C LEU A 463 4.91 17.30 0.54
N VAL A 464 3.60 17.28 0.75
CA VAL A 464 2.69 18.31 0.20
C VAL A 464 2.34 19.32 1.27
N ARG A 465 2.25 20.60 0.86
CA ARG A 465 1.77 21.68 1.70
C ARG A 465 0.35 22.09 1.30
N VAL A 466 -0.52 22.24 2.28
CA VAL A 466 -1.83 22.92 2.13
C VAL A 466 -1.91 24.14 3.05
N SER A 467 -1.94 25.33 2.44
CA SER A 467 -2.17 26.59 3.15
C SER A 467 -3.60 27.05 2.96
N MET A 468 -4.23 27.57 4.01
CA MET A 468 -5.64 27.95 3.97
C MET A 468 -5.96 29.16 4.85
N THR A 469 -7.07 29.82 4.54
CA THR A 469 -7.64 30.93 5.33
C THR A 469 -9.06 30.60 5.77
N PHE A 470 -9.53 31.26 6.84
CA PHE A 470 -10.86 31.06 7.39
C PHE A 470 -11.66 32.36 7.39
N ASP A 471 -12.92 32.28 6.98
CA ASP A 471 -13.85 33.42 7.09
C ASP A 471 -14.38 33.60 8.53
N VAL A 472 -15.24 34.60 8.73
CA VAL A 472 -15.83 34.90 10.04
C VAL A 472 -16.79 33.82 10.58
N ASN A 473 -17.22 32.89 9.72
CA ASN A 473 -18.06 31.75 10.06
C ASN A 473 -17.26 30.44 10.07
N ASP A 474 -15.93 30.54 10.06
CA ASP A 474 -15.02 29.40 10.08
C ASP A 474 -15.05 28.51 8.83
N ASN A 475 -15.47 29.07 7.69
CA ASN A 475 -15.37 28.36 6.41
C ASN A 475 -13.93 28.46 5.88
N PRO A 476 -13.30 27.33 5.51
CA PRO A 476 -11.96 27.32 4.94
C PRO A 476 -11.97 27.78 3.47
N THR A 477 -10.85 28.33 3.03
CA THR A 477 -10.49 28.51 1.63
C THR A 477 -9.03 28.12 1.46
N VAL A 478 -8.76 27.08 0.67
CA VAL A 478 -7.39 26.70 0.30
C VAL A 478 -6.80 27.83 -0.54
N THR A 479 -5.62 28.29 -0.12
CA THR A 479 -4.88 29.38 -0.76
C THR A 479 -3.63 28.90 -1.47
N ALA A 480 -3.12 27.72 -1.12
CA ALA A 480 -2.03 27.05 -1.82
C ALA A 480 -2.08 25.54 -1.52
N SER A 481 -1.80 24.73 -2.54
CA SER A 481 -1.67 23.27 -2.49
C SER A 481 -0.56 22.91 -3.49
N ASP A 482 0.61 22.54 -2.98
CA ASP A 482 1.82 22.34 -3.79
C ASP A 482 2.76 21.34 -3.11
N VAL A 483 3.53 20.61 -3.90
CA VAL A 483 4.63 19.78 -3.39
C VAL A 483 5.69 20.72 -2.81
N LEU A 484 6.03 20.53 -1.55
CA LEU A 484 7.06 21.32 -0.87
C LEU A 484 8.46 20.81 -1.25
N PHE A 485 8.63 19.49 -1.28
CA PHE A 485 9.83 18.79 -1.75
C PHE A 485 9.59 17.27 -1.84
N THR A 486 10.53 16.56 -2.46
CA THR A 486 10.53 15.10 -2.49
C THR A 486 11.05 14.53 -1.16
N THR A 487 10.43 13.45 -0.70
CA THR A 487 10.87 12.68 0.46
C THR A 487 11.95 11.67 0.09
N GLY A 488 12.09 11.36 -1.21
CA GLY A 488 13.07 10.42 -1.76
C GLY A 488 12.92 8.99 -1.21
N GLY A 489 11.73 8.64 -0.72
CA GLY A 489 11.34 7.34 -0.14
C GLY A 489 9.87 7.40 0.28
N ALA A 490 9.27 6.23 0.57
CA ALA A 490 7.83 6.16 0.82
C ALA A 490 7.48 6.73 2.21
N ALA A 491 6.89 7.94 2.24
CA ALA A 491 6.67 8.67 3.48
C ALA A 491 5.39 8.19 4.19
N LEU A 492 5.53 7.63 5.39
CA LEU A 492 4.38 7.24 6.23
C LEU A 492 3.94 8.33 7.18
N ASP A 493 4.87 9.08 7.75
CA ASP A 493 4.53 10.07 8.78
C ASP A 493 5.47 11.28 8.74
N VAL A 494 4.98 12.41 9.25
CA VAL A 494 5.69 13.69 9.27
C VAL A 494 5.46 14.41 10.59
N THR A 495 6.51 15.01 11.14
CA THR A 495 6.41 15.98 12.24
C THR A 495 7.23 17.23 11.93
N ALA A 496 6.79 18.38 12.40
CA ALA A 496 7.48 19.65 12.24
C ALA A 496 7.74 20.30 13.60
N GLN A 497 8.81 21.09 13.71
CA GLN A 497 9.20 21.77 14.95
C GLN A 497 8.87 23.25 14.89
N GLY A 498 8.19 23.76 15.91
CA GLY A 498 7.88 25.17 16.08
C GLY A 498 9.07 26.00 16.55
N ASP A 499 8.86 27.31 16.71
CA ASP A 499 9.91 28.28 17.10
C ASP A 499 10.56 27.97 18.46
N THR A 500 9.82 27.33 19.36
CA THR A 500 10.26 27.03 20.74
C THR A 500 10.71 25.60 20.94
N ASP A 501 10.54 24.77 19.93
CA ASP A 501 10.80 23.33 19.98
C ASP A 501 12.30 23.07 19.68
N PRO A 502 12.82 21.87 19.97
CA PRO A 502 14.17 21.54 19.51
C PRO A 502 14.23 21.62 17.97
N PHE A 503 15.36 22.07 17.46
CA PHE A 503 15.59 22.23 16.01
C PHE A 503 14.48 23.07 15.31
N PRO A 504 14.29 24.35 15.69
CA PRO A 504 13.18 25.15 15.20
C PRO A 504 13.04 25.19 13.68
N GLY A 505 11.81 25.00 13.20
CA GLY A 505 11.46 25.07 11.79
C GLY A 505 11.83 23.84 10.96
N THR A 506 12.46 22.84 11.56
CA THR A 506 12.78 21.58 10.87
C THR A 506 11.54 20.72 10.65
N ILE A 507 11.56 19.93 9.58
CA ILE A 507 10.55 18.90 9.28
C ILE A 507 11.25 17.55 9.28
N TRP A 508 10.61 16.54 9.84
CA TRP A 508 11.13 15.18 9.97
C TRP A 508 10.13 14.20 9.39
N VAL A 509 10.59 13.31 8.52
CA VAL A 509 9.73 12.38 7.77
C VAL A 509 10.17 10.95 8.02
N ALA A 510 9.22 10.07 8.34
CA ALA A 510 9.42 8.62 8.41
C ALA A 510 9.30 8.04 7.00
N ASN A 511 10.45 7.73 6.40
CA ASN A 511 10.50 7.07 5.10
C ASN A 511 10.73 5.59 5.28
N LEU A 512 9.81 4.79 4.74
CA LEU A 512 10.11 3.39 4.46
C LEU A 512 10.76 3.31 3.08
N TYR A 513 11.88 2.61 3.01
CA TYR A 513 12.47 2.24 1.73
C TYR A 513 12.06 0.79 1.45
N SER A 514 11.24 0.62 0.43
CA SER A 514 11.40 -0.59 -0.39
C SER A 514 12.69 -0.41 -1.20
N LEU A 515 13.27 -1.48 -1.77
CA LEU A 515 14.46 -1.45 -2.64
C LEU A 515 15.84 -1.64 -1.98
N GLY A 516 15.91 -2.23 -0.78
CA GLY A 516 17.19 -2.65 -0.18
C GLY A 516 18.10 -1.51 0.32
N ALA A 517 17.66 -0.26 0.17
CA ALA A 517 18.12 0.87 0.99
C ALA A 517 17.60 0.71 2.43
N ALA A 518 18.32 1.26 3.40
CA ALA A 518 17.84 1.27 4.78
C ALA A 518 16.67 2.24 4.90
N ASP A 519 15.60 1.87 5.60
CA ASP A 519 14.58 2.80 6.08
C ASP A 519 15.26 4.01 6.74
N VAL A 520 14.83 5.25 6.46
CA VAL A 520 15.47 6.44 7.03
C VAL A 520 14.46 7.38 7.69
N ILE A 521 14.99 8.18 8.61
CA ILE A 521 14.30 9.40 9.07
C ILE A 521 14.99 10.56 8.37
N ARG A 522 14.26 11.22 7.47
CA ARG A 522 14.77 12.35 6.71
C ARG A 522 14.46 13.66 7.41
N VAL A 523 15.43 14.56 7.43
CA VAL A 523 15.38 15.86 8.11
C VAL A 523 15.50 16.96 7.07
N TYR A 524 14.58 17.92 7.14
CA TYR A 524 14.56 19.10 6.30
C TYR A 524 14.80 20.31 7.18
N GLU A 525 15.95 20.94 7.04
CA GLU A 525 16.33 22.14 7.78
C GLU A 525 16.11 23.39 6.92
N PRO A 526 15.33 24.39 7.41
CA PRO A 526 14.99 25.58 6.63
C PRO A 526 16.24 26.44 6.35
N GLY A 527 16.51 26.72 5.07
CA GLY A 527 17.63 27.51 4.59
C GLY A 527 17.25 28.97 4.34
N ASP A 528 16.77 29.68 5.36
CA ASP A 528 16.30 31.07 5.31
C ASP A 528 17.38 32.13 4.96
N PHE A 529 18.58 31.70 4.53
CA PHE A 529 19.70 32.54 4.10
C PHE A 529 20.21 32.28 2.67
N LEU A 530 19.68 31.29 1.94
CA LEU A 530 20.04 31.10 0.53
C LEU A 530 19.38 32.21 -0.32
N ALA A 531 20.11 32.73 -1.30
CA ALA A 531 19.61 33.74 -2.22
C ALA A 531 19.60 33.17 -3.64
N CYS A 532 18.51 32.54 -4.06
CA CYS A 532 18.39 32.01 -5.42
C CYS A 532 18.13 33.15 -6.41
N ASN A 533 19.18 33.56 -7.13
CA ASN A 533 19.10 34.60 -8.15
C ASN A 533 20.04 34.27 -9.33
N GLY A 534 20.50 33.03 -9.44
CA GLY A 534 21.29 32.52 -10.55
C GLY A 534 20.50 32.52 -11.86
N GLY A 535 21.24 32.34 -12.95
CA GLY A 535 20.67 32.09 -14.26
C GLY A 535 20.34 30.60 -14.47
N PRO A 536 19.76 30.25 -15.64
CA PRO A 536 19.31 28.88 -15.91
C PRO A 536 20.42 27.80 -15.89
N GLY A 537 21.69 28.17 -16.09
CA GLY A 537 22.80 27.22 -16.05
C GLY A 537 23.60 27.26 -14.74
N ASP A 538 23.11 27.97 -13.73
CA ASP A 538 23.62 27.90 -12.36
C ASP A 538 22.86 26.79 -11.61
N ASP A 539 23.40 26.37 -10.46
CA ASP A 539 22.83 25.42 -9.50
C ASP A 539 22.76 26.20 -8.17
N ASP A 540 21.60 26.80 -7.90
CA ASP A 540 21.47 27.81 -6.83
C ASP A 540 21.44 27.19 -5.44
N ASP A 541 20.89 25.98 -5.28
CA ASP A 541 20.76 25.28 -4.01
C ASP A 541 21.85 24.22 -3.76
N GLY A 542 22.65 23.89 -4.78
CA GLY A 542 23.83 23.05 -4.69
C GLY A 542 23.53 21.55 -4.68
N ASP A 543 22.40 21.12 -5.22
CA ASP A 543 21.99 19.72 -5.27
C ASP A 543 22.59 18.92 -6.45
N GLY A 544 23.15 19.62 -7.44
CA GLY A 544 23.80 19.05 -8.61
C GLY A 544 23.05 19.29 -9.92
N TYR A 545 21.76 19.61 -9.87
CA TYR A 545 20.95 19.92 -11.05
C TYR A 545 21.05 21.40 -11.41
N THR A 546 20.89 21.71 -12.68
CA THR A 546 20.85 23.12 -13.09
C THR A 546 19.46 23.70 -12.87
N ASN A 547 19.37 24.98 -12.55
CA ASN A 547 18.10 25.68 -12.39
C ASN A 547 17.16 25.49 -13.61
N GLN A 548 17.69 25.34 -14.83
CA GLN A 548 16.89 25.06 -16.03
C GLN A 548 16.30 23.66 -16.00
N ASP A 549 17.09 22.67 -15.60
CA ASP A 549 16.67 21.27 -15.52
C ASP A 549 15.53 21.13 -14.52
N GLU A 550 15.67 21.76 -13.35
CA GLU A 550 14.64 21.80 -12.33
C GLU A 550 13.37 22.53 -12.76
N ILE A 551 13.50 23.65 -13.48
CA ILE A 551 12.35 24.37 -14.06
C ILE A 551 11.60 23.49 -15.06
N ASP A 552 12.32 22.70 -15.86
CA ASP A 552 11.72 21.82 -16.87
C ASP A 552 10.97 20.65 -16.20
N ASN A 553 11.47 20.15 -15.07
CA ASN A 553 10.86 19.09 -14.26
C ASN A 553 9.81 19.59 -13.25
N GLY A 554 9.68 20.90 -13.06
CA GLY A 554 8.78 21.49 -12.05
C GLY A 554 9.29 21.33 -10.61
N SER A 555 10.57 21.03 -10.42
CA SER A 555 11.22 21.01 -9.11
C SER A 555 11.66 22.44 -8.69
N ASP A 556 11.99 22.62 -7.41
CA ASP A 556 12.31 23.94 -6.82
C ASP A 556 13.82 24.18 -6.72
N PHE A 557 14.38 24.91 -7.69
CA PHE A 557 15.81 25.32 -7.77
C PHE A 557 16.35 26.16 -6.60
N CYS A 558 15.49 26.44 -5.64
CA CYS A 558 15.85 27.05 -4.39
C CYS A 558 16.01 26.07 -3.23
N SER A 559 15.73 24.79 -3.43
CA SER A 559 15.54 23.81 -2.39
C SER A 559 16.18 22.49 -2.80
N SER A 560 17.37 22.22 -2.26
CA SER A 560 18.12 20.97 -2.48
C SER A 560 17.40 19.68 -2.05
N ALA A 561 16.20 19.82 -1.49
CA ALA A 561 15.27 18.75 -1.15
C ALA A 561 14.31 18.40 -2.32
N SER A 562 14.21 19.27 -3.31
CA SER A 562 13.31 19.17 -4.45
C SER A 562 14.10 18.87 -5.71
N ILE A 563 14.53 17.62 -5.86
CA ILE A 563 15.31 17.17 -7.01
C ILE A 563 14.41 16.61 -8.13
N PRO A 564 14.80 16.72 -9.41
CA PRO A 564 14.14 16.01 -10.50
C PRO A 564 14.45 14.49 -10.46
N PRO A 565 13.64 13.63 -11.13
CA PRO A 565 13.97 12.23 -11.36
C PRO A 565 15.25 12.06 -12.19
N ASP A 566 16.06 11.06 -11.86
CA ASP A 566 17.38 10.78 -12.47
C ASP A 566 17.76 9.31 -12.19
N ASN A 567 17.58 8.44 -13.18
CA ASN A 567 17.70 6.99 -13.05
C ASN A 567 19.16 6.50 -13.00
N ASP A 568 20.10 7.23 -13.59
CA ASP A 568 21.52 6.86 -13.62
C ASP A 568 22.41 7.67 -12.66
N GLY A 569 21.86 8.75 -12.10
CA GLY A 569 22.51 9.59 -11.10
C GLY A 569 23.64 10.45 -11.68
N ASP A 570 23.59 10.80 -12.96
CA ASP A 570 24.60 11.62 -13.61
C ASP A 570 24.40 13.14 -13.42
N PHE A 571 23.28 13.53 -12.78
CA PHE A 571 22.80 14.89 -12.53
C PHE A 571 22.23 15.61 -13.76
N THR A 572 21.75 14.84 -14.72
CA THR A 572 20.83 15.26 -15.79
C THR A 572 19.52 14.53 -15.56
N SER A 573 18.40 15.24 -15.45
CA SER A 573 17.13 14.54 -15.20
C SER A 573 16.74 13.62 -16.35
N ASP A 574 15.92 12.60 -16.06
CA ASP A 574 15.31 11.69 -17.06
C ASP A 574 14.55 12.46 -18.17
N LEU A 575 14.04 13.67 -17.88
CA LEU A 575 13.33 14.49 -18.87
C LEU A 575 14.27 15.15 -19.89
N ASN A 576 15.52 15.40 -19.48
CA ASN A 576 16.51 16.14 -20.26
C ASN A 576 17.71 15.28 -20.69
N ASP A 577 17.78 14.04 -20.23
CA ASP A 577 18.70 13.00 -20.68
C ASP A 577 18.04 12.14 -21.78
N PRO A 578 18.74 11.82 -22.88
CA PRO A 578 18.26 10.87 -23.88
C PRO A 578 18.81 9.44 -23.74
N ASP A 579 19.47 9.09 -22.62
CA ASP A 579 20.14 7.81 -22.32
C ASP A 579 20.12 7.53 -20.79
N ASP A 580 18.95 7.19 -20.24
CA ASP A 580 18.64 7.17 -18.80
C ASP A 580 19.31 6.05 -17.97
N ASP A 581 20.10 5.17 -18.60
CA ASP A 581 20.96 4.19 -17.92
C ASP A 581 22.43 4.25 -18.37
N ASN A 582 22.77 5.24 -19.20
CA ASN A 582 24.12 5.53 -19.67
C ASN A 582 24.82 4.33 -20.37
N ASP A 583 24.04 3.43 -20.98
CA ASP A 583 24.54 2.24 -21.69
C ASP A 583 24.96 2.53 -23.15
N THR A 584 24.74 3.75 -23.62
CA THR A 584 24.97 4.29 -24.97
C THR A 584 23.89 4.00 -26.02
N ILE A 585 22.74 3.48 -25.60
CA ILE A 585 21.54 3.25 -26.41
C ILE A 585 20.50 4.29 -26.02
N LEU A 586 20.12 5.15 -26.97
CA LEU A 586 19.10 6.16 -26.70
C LEU A 586 17.76 5.50 -26.32
N ASP A 587 17.04 6.06 -25.35
CA ASP A 587 15.81 5.48 -24.74
C ASP A 587 14.77 5.06 -25.78
N VAL A 588 14.57 5.90 -26.81
CA VAL A 588 13.65 5.62 -27.92
C VAL A 588 13.96 4.33 -28.71
N ASN A 589 15.19 3.82 -28.58
CA ASN A 589 15.67 2.58 -29.18
C ASN A 589 16.01 1.49 -28.15
N ASP A 590 15.88 1.78 -26.86
CA ASP A 590 16.23 0.86 -25.78
C ASP A 590 15.00 0.11 -25.27
N ALA A 591 15.03 -1.22 -25.35
CA ALA A 591 13.97 -2.05 -24.80
C ALA A 591 13.97 -2.08 -23.26
N PHE A 592 15.04 -1.63 -22.62
CA PHE A 592 15.26 -1.69 -21.18
C PHE A 592 15.94 -0.40 -20.68
N ALA A 593 15.45 0.76 -21.11
CA ALA A 593 15.99 2.13 -20.93
C ALA A 593 16.44 2.57 -19.51
N ILE A 594 16.25 1.77 -18.46
CA ILE A 594 16.74 2.06 -17.10
C ILE A 594 17.55 0.89 -16.52
N ASP A 595 18.10 0.03 -17.37
CA ASP A 595 18.82 -1.18 -17.02
C ASP A 595 20.07 -1.31 -17.91
N GLU A 596 21.20 -0.81 -17.39
CA GLU A 596 22.51 -0.80 -18.06
C GLU A 596 22.96 -2.18 -18.57
N ASP A 597 22.42 -3.27 -18.00
CA ASP A 597 22.72 -4.65 -18.38
C ASP A 597 21.71 -5.22 -19.42
N ASN A 598 20.73 -4.43 -19.87
CA ASN A 598 19.73 -4.80 -20.87
C ASN A 598 19.01 -6.13 -20.57
N GLY A 599 18.65 -6.35 -19.31
CA GLY A 599 17.96 -7.56 -18.84
C GLY A 599 18.85 -8.79 -18.67
N GLN A 600 20.16 -8.67 -18.89
CA GLN A 600 21.08 -9.81 -18.89
C GLN A 600 21.46 -10.29 -17.49
N THR A 601 21.19 -9.50 -16.46
CA THR A 601 21.42 -9.87 -15.05
C THR A 601 20.18 -10.47 -14.37
N THR A 602 19.00 -10.34 -14.98
CA THR A 602 17.75 -10.94 -14.49
C THR A 602 17.70 -12.44 -14.76
N ASN A 603 18.15 -13.23 -13.78
CA ASN A 603 18.21 -14.69 -13.88
C ASN A 603 16.88 -15.35 -13.47
N LEU A 604 16.55 -16.48 -14.10
CA LEU A 604 15.36 -17.26 -13.74
C LEU A 604 15.56 -18.07 -12.44
N PRO A 605 14.55 -18.17 -11.54
CA PRO A 605 13.23 -17.55 -11.65
C PRO A 605 13.23 -16.06 -11.32
N ALA A 606 12.41 -15.30 -12.05
CA ALA A 606 12.08 -13.91 -11.80
C ALA A 606 10.54 -13.83 -11.72
N ASP A 607 10.01 -13.94 -10.52
CA ASP A 607 8.57 -13.99 -10.23
C ASP A 607 8.22 -12.74 -9.41
N PHE A 608 7.43 -11.84 -10.00
CA PHE A 608 7.08 -10.56 -9.40
C PHE A 608 5.61 -10.52 -9.06
N LYS A 609 5.32 -10.52 -7.76
CA LYS A 609 4.01 -10.16 -7.24
C LYS A 609 4.04 -8.67 -6.98
N PHE A 610 3.04 -7.92 -7.43
CA PHE A 610 2.99 -6.46 -7.25
C PHE A 610 2.69 -6.03 -5.80
N ASP A 611 2.91 -6.94 -4.84
CA ASP A 611 2.83 -6.77 -3.40
C ASP A 611 3.93 -5.84 -2.88
N PHE A 612 5.08 -5.74 -3.56
CA PHE A 612 6.25 -4.97 -3.11
C PHE A 612 6.67 -3.97 -4.17
N ALA A 613 7.31 -2.87 -3.76
CA ALA A 613 8.05 -2.07 -4.72
C ALA A 613 9.35 -2.79 -5.12
N GLU A 614 9.58 -2.85 -6.42
CA GLU A 614 10.72 -3.41 -7.13
C GLU A 614 11.57 -2.27 -7.73
N PRO A 615 12.87 -2.48 -7.97
CA PRO A 615 13.82 -1.41 -8.27
C PRO A 615 13.76 -0.88 -9.71
N GLY A 616 12.63 -1.06 -10.40
CA GLY A 616 12.39 -0.53 -11.75
C GLY A 616 11.43 0.67 -11.74
N LEU A 617 10.91 0.97 -12.94
CA LEU A 617 10.06 2.12 -13.21
C LEU A 617 8.88 2.19 -12.26
N ILE A 618 8.63 3.37 -11.69
CA ILE A 618 7.48 3.66 -10.79
C ILE A 618 7.32 2.63 -9.68
N GLY A 619 8.46 2.13 -9.17
CA GLY A 619 8.53 1.11 -8.13
C GLY A 619 8.16 -0.29 -8.59
N SER A 620 8.04 -0.57 -9.89
CA SER A 620 7.65 -1.88 -10.45
C SER A 620 8.87 -2.66 -10.98
N PRO A 621 8.77 -3.95 -11.36
CA PRO A 621 9.92 -4.70 -11.87
C PRO A 621 10.29 -4.32 -13.31
N PHE A 622 9.53 -3.42 -13.93
CA PHE A 622 9.67 -3.06 -15.32
C PHE A 622 10.79 -2.05 -15.52
N THR A 623 11.56 -2.20 -16.59
CA THR A 623 12.69 -1.33 -16.93
C THR A 623 12.46 -0.53 -18.21
N SER A 624 11.32 -0.72 -18.89
CA SER A 624 10.86 0.14 -19.99
C SER A 624 9.41 -0.21 -20.40
N LEU A 625 8.98 0.33 -21.55
CA LEU A 625 7.78 -0.04 -22.29
C LEU A 625 8.14 -0.52 -23.71
N MET A 626 7.22 -1.20 -24.41
CA MET A 626 7.46 -1.65 -25.79
C MET A 626 7.87 -0.49 -26.72
N ILE A 627 9.12 -0.49 -27.18
CA ILE A 627 9.61 0.59 -28.05
C ILE A 627 8.95 0.58 -29.43
N ASN A 628 8.67 1.78 -29.93
CA ASN A 628 8.24 2.04 -31.31
C ASN A 628 9.31 2.73 -32.17
N GLY A 629 10.46 3.09 -31.58
CA GLY A 629 11.58 3.74 -32.27
C GLY A 629 11.44 5.27 -32.42
N THR A 630 10.42 5.89 -31.83
CA THR A 630 10.12 7.31 -32.02
C THR A 630 9.61 8.04 -30.78
N THR A 631 9.00 7.34 -29.84
CA THR A 631 8.41 7.89 -28.61
C THR A 631 9.27 7.46 -27.44
N ASP A 632 9.58 8.41 -26.57
CA ASP A 632 10.24 8.16 -25.30
C ASP A 632 9.40 7.24 -24.41
N TYR A 633 10.01 6.48 -23.49
CA TYR A 633 9.23 5.64 -22.57
C TYR A 633 8.42 6.50 -21.58
N LEU A 634 8.93 7.66 -21.15
CA LEU A 634 8.24 8.60 -20.26
C LEU A 634 6.93 9.13 -20.88
N ASP A 635 6.89 9.26 -22.21
CA ASP A 635 5.73 9.71 -22.98
C ASP A 635 4.71 8.59 -23.30
N GLN A 636 5.00 7.33 -22.94
CA GLN A 636 4.15 6.18 -23.26
C GLN A 636 3.20 5.76 -22.13
N TYR A 637 3.27 6.42 -20.99
CA TYR A 637 2.36 6.23 -19.87
C TYR A 637 2.08 7.56 -19.17
N ASP A 638 1.11 7.54 -18.27
CA ASP A 638 0.79 8.67 -17.39
C ASP A 638 0.67 8.08 -15.99
N PRO A 639 1.57 8.43 -15.05
CA PRO A 639 1.51 7.94 -13.68
C PRO A 639 0.16 8.22 -13.02
N SER A 640 -0.50 9.32 -13.39
CA SER A 640 -1.83 9.67 -12.89
C SER A 640 -2.97 8.87 -13.53
N ASN A 641 -2.67 8.00 -14.51
CA ASN A 641 -3.56 6.99 -15.12
C ASN A 641 -3.21 5.55 -14.73
N MET A 642 -2.42 5.41 -13.68
CA MET A 642 -2.00 4.12 -13.20
C MET A 642 -2.19 4.00 -11.71
N THR A 643 -2.35 2.76 -11.33
CA THR A 643 -1.96 2.32 -10.02
C THR A 643 -0.79 1.39 -10.10
N VAL A 644 0.27 1.81 -9.47
CA VAL A 644 1.43 1.00 -9.28
C VAL A 644 1.76 1.17 -7.82
N ILE A 645 1.56 0.11 -7.05
CA ILE A 645 2.20 -0.02 -5.74
C ILE A 645 1.58 0.96 -4.67
N GLY A 646 1.68 0.73 -3.33
CA GLY A 646 0.77 1.23 -2.22
C GLY A 646 0.29 0.23 -1.06
N ALA A 647 -0.93 -0.33 -0.97
CA ALA A 647 -1.42 -1.42 -0.10
C ALA A 647 -2.25 -2.64 -0.74
N ALA A 648 -2.32 -2.91 -2.05
CA ALA A 648 -3.27 -3.82 -2.74
C ALA A 648 -2.62 -5.08 -3.34
N GLY A 649 -1.32 -5.05 -3.56
CA GLY A 649 -0.62 -6.00 -4.42
C GLY A 649 -0.93 -5.93 -5.91
N VAL A 650 -1.22 -4.75 -6.50
CA VAL A 650 -1.66 -4.67 -7.90
C VAL A 650 -0.85 -3.69 -8.76
N PHE A 651 -0.80 -4.03 -10.05
CA PHE A 651 -0.40 -3.15 -11.14
C PHE A 651 -1.62 -2.94 -12.02
N THR A 652 -2.17 -1.73 -12.04
CA THR A 652 -3.40 -1.41 -12.75
C THR A 652 -3.20 -0.21 -13.67
N ILE A 653 -3.76 -0.32 -14.87
CA ILE A 653 -3.96 0.80 -15.78
C ILE A 653 -5.45 1.04 -15.82
N ASP A 654 -5.89 2.14 -15.25
CA ASP A 654 -7.28 2.17 -14.86
C ASP A 654 -8.22 2.62 -15.95
N ALA A 655 -7.66 3.27 -16.94
CA ALA A 655 -8.31 3.56 -18.18
C ALA A 655 -7.35 3.29 -19.34
N MET A 656 -7.34 2.03 -19.75
CA MET A 656 -6.59 1.53 -20.88
C MET A 656 -6.94 2.31 -22.16
N PRO A 657 -5.94 2.89 -22.86
CA PRO A 657 -6.18 3.62 -24.10
C PRO A 657 -6.41 2.68 -25.30
N ASN A 658 -6.70 3.28 -26.47
CA ASN A 658 -7.01 2.57 -27.71
C ASN A 658 -5.78 2.10 -28.51
N GLY A 659 -4.56 2.45 -28.08
CA GLY A 659 -3.32 2.10 -28.78
C GLY A 659 -3.13 0.58 -28.92
N ASP A 660 -2.46 0.12 -29.98
CA ASP A 660 -2.17 -1.30 -30.21
C ASP A 660 -0.87 -1.46 -31.02
N ALA A 661 -0.07 -2.47 -30.64
CA ALA A 661 1.15 -2.87 -31.36
C ALA A 661 0.86 -3.64 -32.66
N LEU A 662 -0.41 -3.80 -33.05
CA LEU A 662 -0.80 -4.69 -34.13
C LEU A 662 -0.46 -4.14 -35.53
N GLY A 663 0.34 -4.88 -36.29
CA GLY A 663 0.71 -4.56 -37.66
C GLY A 663 1.53 -3.27 -37.73
N THR A 664 1.11 -2.33 -38.58
CA THR A 664 1.82 -1.06 -38.76
C THR A 664 1.28 0.06 -37.86
N GLN A 665 0.47 -0.27 -36.84
CA GLN A 665 -0.14 0.73 -35.98
C GLN A 665 0.90 1.31 -35.00
N ASN A 666 1.58 0.44 -34.25
CA ASN A 666 2.74 0.77 -33.41
C ASN A 666 2.57 2.02 -32.52
N ASP A 667 1.37 2.18 -31.96
CA ASP A 667 1.02 3.24 -31.00
C ASP A 667 0.60 2.67 -29.64
N GLN A 668 1.06 1.45 -29.32
CA GLN A 668 0.81 0.83 -28.01
C GLN A 668 1.36 1.73 -26.91
N GLN A 669 0.52 1.96 -25.90
CA GLN A 669 0.86 2.65 -24.66
C GLN A 669 0.73 1.67 -23.50
N TYR A 670 1.38 1.96 -22.37
CA TYR A 670 1.33 1.15 -21.14
C TYR A 670 1.68 -0.35 -21.31
N ALA A 671 2.53 -0.70 -22.27
CA ALA A 671 3.03 -2.07 -22.44
C ALA A 671 4.39 -2.24 -21.76
N PHE A 672 4.37 -2.24 -20.43
CA PHE A 672 5.56 -2.31 -19.57
C PHE A 672 6.29 -3.64 -19.70
N GLN A 673 7.61 -3.64 -19.59
CA GLN A 673 8.45 -4.82 -19.78
C GLN A 673 9.68 -4.83 -18.89
N PHE A 674 10.12 -6.05 -18.57
CA PHE A 674 11.42 -6.32 -17.97
C PHE A 674 12.16 -7.34 -18.84
N GLY A 675 13.49 -7.26 -18.83
CA GLY A 675 14.33 -8.22 -19.54
C GLY A 675 14.64 -9.42 -18.68
N ALA A 676 14.63 -10.61 -19.28
CA ALA A 676 15.02 -11.86 -18.62
C ALA A 676 16.14 -12.55 -19.39
N ASN A 677 17.20 -12.91 -18.67
CA ASN A 677 18.30 -13.69 -19.22
C ASN A 677 17.84 -15.13 -19.46
N THR A 678 17.44 -15.37 -20.71
CA THR A 678 17.11 -16.70 -21.22
C THR A 678 18.24 -17.29 -22.07
N CYS A 679 19.31 -16.52 -22.26
CA CYS A 679 20.49 -16.92 -22.97
C CYS A 679 21.17 -18.08 -22.23
N GLU A 680 21.68 -19.04 -22.98
CA GLU A 680 22.26 -20.29 -22.44
C GLU A 680 21.29 -21.27 -21.77
N LEU A 681 20.00 -20.93 -21.61
CA LEU A 681 19.01 -21.88 -21.12
C LEU A 681 18.76 -22.99 -22.16
N CYS A 682 19.16 -24.21 -21.82
CA CYS A 682 18.89 -25.40 -22.63
C CYS A 682 17.67 -26.20 -22.12
N TYR A 683 16.84 -25.60 -21.27
CA TYR A 683 15.68 -26.24 -20.66
C TYR A 683 14.42 -25.36 -20.80
N PRO A 684 13.22 -25.99 -20.87
CA PRO A 684 11.98 -25.25 -20.95
C PRO A 684 11.72 -24.34 -19.74
N PHE A 685 11.03 -23.24 -19.99
CA PHE A 685 10.59 -22.27 -19.00
C PHE A 685 9.16 -21.81 -19.27
N ILE A 686 8.55 -21.15 -18.30
CA ILE A 686 7.20 -20.59 -18.40
C ILE A 686 7.29 -19.10 -18.10
N ALA A 687 6.86 -18.28 -19.05
CA ALA A 687 6.50 -16.88 -18.79
C ALA A 687 5.00 -16.82 -18.51
N TYR A 688 4.58 -16.01 -17.53
CA TYR A 688 3.20 -16.00 -17.07
C TYR A 688 2.76 -14.66 -16.51
N THR A 689 1.45 -14.50 -16.37
CA THR A 689 0.84 -13.42 -15.61
C THR A 689 -0.46 -13.88 -14.97
N ALA A 690 -0.89 -13.19 -13.92
CA ALA A 690 -2.20 -13.36 -13.31
C ALA A 690 -2.94 -12.02 -13.18
N MET A 691 -4.27 -12.09 -13.34
CA MET A 691 -5.18 -10.93 -13.35
C MET A 691 -6.39 -11.19 -12.44
N SER A 692 -6.79 -10.19 -11.67
CA SER A 692 -8.00 -10.24 -10.82
C SER A 692 -9.21 -9.74 -11.58
N ALA A 693 -10.26 -10.58 -11.67
CA ALA A 693 -11.56 -10.29 -12.29
C ALA A 693 -11.52 -9.46 -13.61
N PRO A 694 -10.66 -9.81 -14.60
CA PRO A 694 -10.27 -8.91 -15.70
C PRO A 694 -11.41 -8.46 -16.64
N LEU A 695 -12.59 -9.07 -16.54
CA LEU A 695 -13.72 -8.82 -17.44
C LEU A 695 -14.98 -8.32 -16.71
N GLN A 696 -14.95 -8.03 -15.41
CA GLN A 696 -16.14 -7.53 -14.67
C GLN A 696 -16.56 -6.11 -15.06
N ASN A 697 -15.65 -5.32 -15.67
CA ASN A 697 -15.91 -3.96 -16.17
C ASN A 697 -16.03 -3.87 -17.70
N ILE A 698 -15.79 -4.98 -18.42
CA ILE A 698 -15.94 -5.04 -19.89
C ILE A 698 -17.40 -5.26 -20.24
N THR A 699 -18.03 -4.28 -20.91
CA THR A 699 -19.42 -4.44 -21.33
C THR A 699 -19.51 -5.55 -22.39
N THR A 700 -20.44 -6.51 -22.20
CA THR A 700 -20.66 -7.65 -23.13
C THR A 700 -21.00 -7.27 -24.58
N THR A 701 -21.10 -5.98 -24.88
CA THR A 701 -21.32 -5.41 -26.20
C THR A 701 -20.04 -5.08 -26.98
N ILE A 702 -18.86 -5.10 -26.34
CA ILE A 702 -17.60 -4.65 -26.97
C ILE A 702 -16.64 -5.84 -27.11
N THR A 703 -16.18 -6.09 -28.33
CA THR A 703 -15.49 -7.33 -28.72
C THR A 703 -13.99 -7.13 -28.95
N THR A 704 -13.45 -5.94 -28.67
CA THR A 704 -12.05 -5.57 -28.99
C THR A 704 -11.22 -5.18 -27.77
N GLU A 705 -11.84 -4.89 -26.63
CA GLU A 705 -11.16 -4.65 -25.34
C GLU A 705 -10.47 -5.93 -24.88
N ASN A 706 -9.18 -5.84 -24.57
CA ASN A 706 -8.39 -6.99 -24.11
C ASN A 706 -7.22 -6.58 -23.21
N MET A 707 -6.79 -7.54 -22.37
CA MET A 707 -5.60 -7.42 -21.52
C MET A 707 -4.91 -8.78 -21.36
N GLY A 708 -3.61 -8.77 -21.10
CA GLY A 708 -2.82 -9.97 -20.85
C GLY A 708 -1.33 -9.64 -20.81
N PHE A 709 -0.51 -10.49 -21.43
CA PHE A 709 0.94 -10.31 -21.44
C PHE A 709 1.55 -10.80 -22.76
N TYR A 710 2.83 -10.50 -22.98
CA TYR A 710 3.58 -10.93 -24.15
C TYR A 710 5.02 -11.32 -23.82
N ILE A 711 5.66 -11.97 -24.80
CA ILE A 711 7.11 -12.13 -24.86
C ILE A 711 7.65 -11.64 -26.21
N GLY A 712 8.90 -11.18 -26.24
CA GLY A 712 9.57 -10.78 -27.48
C GLY A 712 10.92 -10.09 -27.24
N PRO A 713 11.48 -9.43 -28.26
CA PRO A 713 12.67 -8.58 -28.16
C PRO A 713 12.36 -7.16 -27.64
N GLY A 714 11.15 -6.92 -27.13
CA GLY A 714 10.78 -5.67 -26.47
C GLY A 714 10.34 -4.50 -27.35
N ASN A 715 10.02 -4.75 -28.63
CA ASN A 715 9.51 -3.72 -29.55
C ASN A 715 8.14 -4.08 -30.13
N GLN A 716 7.39 -3.05 -30.53
CA GLN A 716 6.01 -3.21 -31.03
C GLN A 716 5.93 -4.02 -32.35
N ALA A 717 7.03 -4.08 -33.12
CA ALA A 717 7.09 -4.80 -34.38
C ALA A 717 7.23 -6.33 -34.24
N ASN A 718 7.60 -6.85 -33.07
CA ASN A 718 7.91 -8.27 -32.87
C ASN A 718 7.44 -8.75 -31.50
N TYR A 719 6.41 -9.59 -31.44
CA TYR A 719 5.92 -10.13 -30.17
C TYR A 719 5.04 -11.37 -30.36
N LEU A 720 4.91 -12.14 -29.29
CA LEU A 720 3.87 -13.15 -29.10
C LEU A 720 3.07 -12.76 -27.85
N LYS A 721 1.82 -12.34 -28.01
CA LYS A 721 0.92 -11.98 -26.90
C LYS A 721 -0.21 -12.98 -26.72
N VAL A 722 -0.59 -13.17 -25.46
CA VAL A 722 -1.76 -13.92 -25.03
C VAL A 722 -2.60 -12.99 -24.17
N VAL A 723 -3.84 -12.74 -24.60
CA VAL A 723 -4.74 -11.81 -23.94
C VAL A 723 -6.13 -12.42 -23.77
N VAL A 724 -6.90 -11.86 -22.87
CA VAL A 724 -8.30 -12.22 -22.63
C VAL A 724 -9.19 -11.07 -23.06
N SER A 725 -10.35 -11.40 -23.63
CA SER A 725 -11.28 -10.41 -24.16
C SER A 725 -12.73 -10.79 -23.92
N GLY A 726 -13.64 -9.82 -24.08
CA GLY A 726 -15.08 -10.05 -24.05
C GLY A 726 -15.58 -11.01 -25.15
N GLY A 727 -14.77 -11.28 -26.18
CA GLY A 727 -15.09 -12.17 -27.28
C GLY A 727 -16.28 -11.71 -28.14
N ALA A 728 -16.52 -12.39 -29.26
CA ALA A 728 -17.61 -12.03 -30.17
C ALA A 728 -18.99 -12.12 -29.49
N GLY A 729 -19.68 -10.97 -29.36
CA GLY A 729 -20.98 -10.88 -28.72
C GLY A 729 -20.97 -11.09 -27.20
N GLY A 730 -19.83 -10.83 -26.54
CA GLY A 730 -19.72 -10.92 -25.08
C GLY A 730 -19.61 -12.35 -24.56
N ALA A 731 -19.09 -13.27 -25.37
CA ALA A 731 -19.02 -14.69 -25.05
C ALA A 731 -17.77 -15.12 -24.26
N GLY A 732 -16.80 -14.21 -24.05
CA GLY A 732 -15.49 -14.50 -23.47
C GLY A 732 -14.56 -15.23 -24.44
N ALA A 733 -13.34 -14.73 -24.58
CA ALA A 733 -12.32 -15.35 -25.42
C ALA A 733 -10.90 -15.20 -24.86
N GLY A 734 -10.03 -16.11 -25.29
CA GLY A 734 -8.58 -15.97 -25.16
C GLY A 734 -8.00 -15.79 -26.56
N ASP A 735 -7.28 -14.69 -26.77
CA ASP A 735 -6.74 -14.30 -28.07
C ASP A 735 -5.22 -14.49 -28.07
N VAL A 736 -4.70 -15.10 -29.13
CA VAL A 736 -3.26 -15.33 -29.33
C VAL A 736 -2.84 -14.62 -30.60
N VAL A 737 -1.88 -13.69 -30.47
CA VAL A 737 -1.34 -12.91 -31.59
C VAL A 737 0.16 -13.09 -31.66
N TYR A 738 0.66 -13.44 -32.85
CA TYR A 738 2.07 -13.57 -33.17
C TYR A 738 2.42 -12.65 -34.34
N GLU A 739 3.42 -11.81 -34.13
CA GLU A 739 3.82 -10.78 -35.06
C GLU A 739 5.35 -10.70 -35.19
N THR A 740 5.83 -10.49 -36.42
CA THR A 740 7.24 -10.28 -36.71
C THR A 740 7.42 -9.24 -37.82
N GLY A 741 8.18 -8.19 -37.55
CA GLY A 741 8.51 -7.11 -38.47
C GLY A 741 7.28 -6.37 -39.00
N ASP A 742 6.37 -5.95 -38.12
CA ASP A 742 5.10 -5.26 -38.43
C ASP A 742 4.13 -6.11 -39.29
N VAL A 743 4.33 -7.44 -39.28
CA VAL A 743 3.52 -8.39 -40.05
C VAL A 743 2.95 -9.45 -39.13
N VAL A 744 1.63 -9.39 -38.94
CA VAL A 744 0.81 -10.38 -38.24
C VAL A 744 0.95 -11.75 -38.91
N GLN A 745 1.62 -12.68 -38.24
CA GLN A 745 1.77 -14.06 -38.69
C GLN A 745 0.53 -14.89 -38.33
N SER A 746 -0.03 -14.66 -37.14
CA SER A 746 -1.31 -15.23 -36.71
C SER A 746 -2.00 -14.33 -35.70
N ASN A 747 -3.33 -14.22 -35.80
CA ASN A 747 -4.19 -13.58 -34.82
C ASN A 747 -5.46 -14.44 -34.71
N VAL A 748 -5.57 -15.19 -33.62
CA VAL A 748 -6.61 -16.21 -33.44
C VAL A 748 -7.30 -16.04 -32.10
N SER A 749 -8.63 -16.00 -32.14
CA SER A 749 -9.50 -15.93 -30.97
C SER A 749 -10.10 -17.31 -30.65
N TYR A 750 -9.93 -17.77 -29.40
CA TYR A 750 -10.45 -19.03 -28.92
C TYR A 750 -11.63 -18.79 -27.95
N PRO A 751 -12.81 -19.39 -28.17
CA PRO A 751 -13.95 -19.23 -27.26
C PRO A 751 -13.64 -19.78 -25.87
N LEU A 752 -13.73 -18.93 -24.85
CA LEU A 752 -13.49 -19.29 -23.44
C LEU A 752 -14.61 -18.76 -22.51
N PRO A 753 -15.86 -19.23 -22.59
CA PRO A 753 -16.96 -18.62 -21.84
C PRO A 753 -16.83 -18.65 -20.31
N ALA A 754 -16.03 -19.57 -19.78
CA ALA A 754 -15.80 -19.69 -18.34
C ALA A 754 -15.05 -18.49 -17.75
N ILE A 755 -14.31 -17.74 -18.59
CA ILE A 755 -13.51 -16.60 -18.13
C ILE A 755 -14.36 -15.43 -17.60
N LEU A 756 -15.59 -15.29 -18.09
CA LEU A 756 -16.51 -14.22 -17.66
C LEU A 756 -17.01 -14.40 -16.22
N ALA A 757 -16.89 -15.61 -15.67
CA ALA A 757 -17.30 -15.93 -14.31
C ALA A 757 -16.10 -16.14 -13.36
N GLY A 758 -14.87 -16.09 -13.89
CA GLY A 758 -13.66 -16.25 -13.08
C GLY A 758 -13.38 -15.00 -12.27
N SER A 759 -13.02 -15.20 -11.00
CA SER A 759 -12.51 -14.14 -10.13
C SER A 759 -11.01 -13.94 -10.33
N PHE A 760 -10.31 -14.95 -10.84
CA PHE A 760 -8.86 -14.94 -11.02
C PHE A 760 -8.46 -15.68 -12.30
N ILE A 761 -7.68 -15.04 -13.18
CA ILE A 761 -7.29 -15.61 -14.47
C ILE A 761 -5.78 -15.59 -14.63
N GLU A 762 -5.20 -16.72 -15.00
CA GLU A 762 -3.77 -16.87 -15.25
C GLU A 762 -3.52 -17.20 -16.72
N LEU A 763 -2.51 -16.57 -17.32
CA LEU A 763 -2.08 -16.82 -18.69
C LEU A 763 -0.62 -17.24 -18.72
N PHE A 764 -0.29 -18.17 -19.62
CA PHE A 764 1.03 -18.78 -19.69
C PHE A 764 1.54 -18.90 -21.13
N LEU A 765 2.85 -18.78 -21.28
CA LEU A 765 3.62 -19.14 -22.48
C LEU A 765 4.72 -20.11 -22.07
N GLN A 766 4.53 -21.39 -22.38
CA GLN A 766 5.51 -22.44 -22.12
C GLN A 766 6.52 -22.48 -23.27
N VAL A 767 7.75 -22.05 -23.03
CA VAL A 767 8.79 -21.91 -24.05
C VAL A 767 9.77 -23.08 -23.99
N ASP A 768 9.99 -23.72 -25.13
CA ASP A 768 11.08 -24.69 -25.34
C ASP A 768 12.17 -24.00 -26.19
N PRO A 769 13.30 -23.59 -25.58
CA PRO A 769 14.37 -22.89 -26.29
C PRO A 769 15.13 -23.78 -27.28
N LEU A 770 15.07 -25.10 -27.14
CA LEU A 770 15.70 -26.03 -28.09
C LEU A 770 14.81 -26.29 -29.32
N ALA A 771 13.50 -26.38 -29.10
CA ALA A 771 12.52 -26.55 -30.18
C ALA A 771 12.17 -25.21 -30.85
N LEU A 772 12.51 -24.08 -30.23
CA LEU A 772 12.12 -22.72 -30.64
C LEU A 772 10.60 -22.59 -30.76
N THR A 773 9.92 -23.02 -29.70
CA THR A 773 8.46 -23.03 -29.66
C THR A 773 7.92 -22.44 -28.36
N ALA A 774 6.75 -21.81 -28.44
CA ALA A 774 5.97 -21.36 -27.30
C ALA A 774 4.54 -21.96 -27.37
N GLN A 775 4.07 -22.57 -26.29
CA GLN A 775 2.69 -23.08 -26.16
C GLN A 775 1.89 -22.13 -25.26
N PRO A 776 0.89 -21.41 -25.80
CA PRO A 776 -0.05 -20.63 -25.00
C PRO A 776 -0.92 -21.54 -24.14
N ALA A 777 -1.20 -21.13 -22.90
CA ALA A 777 -2.10 -21.81 -21.99
C ALA A 777 -2.76 -20.83 -21.01
N TYR A 778 -3.80 -21.29 -20.30
CA TYR A 778 -4.52 -20.51 -19.30
C TYR A 778 -4.95 -21.37 -18.10
N ALA A 779 -5.25 -20.73 -16.98
CA ALA A 779 -5.97 -21.30 -15.84
C ALA A 779 -7.02 -20.30 -15.32
N ILE A 780 -8.04 -20.82 -14.63
CA ILE A 780 -9.14 -20.04 -14.06
C ILE A 780 -9.28 -20.45 -12.60
N ASP A 781 -9.34 -19.47 -11.70
CA ASP A 781 -9.50 -19.62 -10.25
C ASP A 781 -8.53 -20.64 -9.64
N ASN A 782 -7.23 -20.52 -9.97
CA ASN A 782 -6.16 -21.44 -9.58
C ASN A 782 -6.40 -22.91 -10.02
N GLY A 783 -7.16 -23.08 -11.10
CA GLY A 783 -7.47 -24.37 -11.70
C GLY A 783 -6.29 -25.00 -12.47
N PRO A 784 -6.50 -26.17 -13.08
CA PRO A 784 -5.46 -26.80 -13.89
C PRO A 784 -5.15 -26.00 -15.16
N MET A 785 -3.85 -25.79 -15.44
CA MET A 785 -3.39 -25.20 -16.69
C MET A 785 -3.89 -25.98 -17.91
N THR A 786 -4.46 -25.27 -18.88
CA THR A 786 -5.07 -25.80 -20.11
C THR A 786 -4.50 -25.10 -21.34
N ASP A 787 -4.09 -25.86 -22.35
CA ASP A 787 -3.55 -25.31 -23.59
C ASP A 787 -4.57 -24.43 -24.32
N LEU A 788 -4.11 -23.26 -24.79
CA LEU A 788 -4.88 -22.28 -25.54
C LEU A 788 -4.43 -22.25 -27.01
N GLY A 789 -4.98 -23.18 -27.80
CA GLY A 789 -4.60 -23.30 -29.22
C GLY A 789 -3.31 -24.09 -29.45
N PRO A 790 -2.77 -24.06 -30.68
CA PRO A 790 -1.59 -24.82 -31.04
C PRO A 790 -0.29 -24.13 -30.60
N THR A 791 0.77 -24.92 -30.52
CA THR A 791 2.13 -24.43 -30.31
C THR A 791 2.59 -23.51 -31.46
N ILE A 792 3.25 -22.39 -31.12
CA ILE A 792 3.77 -21.38 -32.05
C ILE A 792 5.29 -21.53 -32.17
N THR A 793 5.83 -21.42 -33.38
CA THR A 793 7.29 -21.36 -33.61
C THR A 793 7.76 -19.92 -33.46
N ILE A 794 8.79 -19.69 -32.64
CA ILE A 794 9.34 -18.37 -32.35
C ILE A 794 10.76 -18.20 -32.95
N PRO A 795 11.20 -16.97 -33.24
CA PRO A 795 12.54 -16.72 -33.76
C PRO A 795 13.63 -17.05 -32.74
N ALA A 796 14.73 -17.67 -33.20
CA ALA A 796 15.89 -17.93 -32.34
C ALA A 796 16.52 -16.64 -31.78
N SER A 797 16.40 -15.52 -32.51
CA SER A 797 16.95 -14.22 -32.11
C SER A 797 16.26 -13.59 -30.90
N TRP A 798 15.11 -14.12 -30.46
CA TRP A 798 14.44 -13.67 -29.24
C TRP A 798 15.04 -14.31 -27.97
N LEU A 799 15.85 -15.36 -28.13
CA LEU A 799 16.41 -16.18 -27.03
C LEU A 799 17.94 -16.22 -27.09
N ALA A 800 18.57 -15.31 -27.84
CA ALA A 800 19.99 -15.37 -28.15
C ALA A 800 20.66 -14.03 -27.84
N GLU A 801 21.84 -14.14 -27.24
CA GLU A 801 22.77 -13.04 -26.99
C GLU A 801 22.98 -12.14 -28.23
N PRO A 802 23.04 -10.80 -28.07
CA PRO A 802 23.05 -10.07 -26.80
C PRO A 802 21.66 -9.73 -26.24
N ASN A 803 20.58 -10.31 -26.77
CA ASN A 803 19.22 -9.88 -26.42
C ASN A 803 18.66 -10.69 -25.24
N ALA A 804 18.27 -10.01 -24.16
CA ALA A 804 17.36 -10.59 -23.17
C ALA A 804 15.96 -10.77 -23.76
N LEU A 805 15.19 -11.73 -23.21
CA LEU A 805 13.78 -11.89 -23.58
C LEU A 805 12.96 -10.88 -22.78
N ALA A 806 12.29 -9.96 -23.46
CA ALA A 806 11.31 -9.08 -22.82
C ALA A 806 10.06 -9.88 -22.45
N VAL A 807 9.61 -9.72 -21.21
CA VAL A 807 8.33 -10.20 -20.69
C VAL A 807 7.58 -8.99 -20.17
N GLY A 808 6.33 -8.79 -20.62
CA GLY A 808 5.63 -7.55 -20.33
C GLY A 808 4.12 -7.64 -20.36
N THR A 809 3.46 -6.69 -19.70
CA THR A 809 2.00 -6.51 -19.73
C THR A 809 1.57 -5.89 -21.05
N ILE A 810 0.33 -6.16 -21.49
CA ILE A 810 -0.22 -5.53 -22.69
C ILE A 810 -1.74 -5.51 -22.65
N GLY A 811 -2.35 -4.45 -23.18
CA GLY A 811 -3.80 -4.33 -23.33
C GLY A 811 -4.20 -3.23 -24.30
N THR A 812 -5.47 -3.20 -24.68
CA THR A 812 -6.04 -2.13 -25.52
C THR A 812 -7.54 -2.05 -25.34
N ALA A 813 -8.10 -0.84 -25.31
CA ALA A 813 -9.54 -0.61 -25.39
C ALA A 813 -10.10 -0.80 -26.82
N GLY A 814 -9.22 -0.93 -27.83
CA GLY A 814 -9.59 -1.11 -29.21
C GLY A 814 -10.27 0.13 -29.83
N THR A 815 -11.10 -0.07 -30.86
CA THR A 815 -11.57 1.05 -31.72
C THR A 815 -12.84 1.78 -31.25
N THR A 816 -13.46 1.35 -30.14
CA THR A 816 -14.77 1.86 -29.69
C THR A 816 -14.71 2.98 -28.67
N GLY A 817 -13.54 3.26 -28.07
CA GLY A 817 -13.30 4.47 -27.28
C GLY A 817 -13.96 4.50 -25.89
N THR A 818 -14.27 3.35 -25.30
CA THR A 818 -14.59 3.24 -23.88
C THR A 818 -13.39 2.66 -23.16
N ASN A 819 -12.72 3.48 -22.37
CA ASN A 819 -11.59 3.02 -21.58
C ASN A 819 -12.09 2.01 -20.52
N PHE A 820 -11.29 0.99 -20.24
CA PHE A 820 -11.57 0.00 -19.18
C PHE A 820 -10.35 -0.13 -18.27
N THR A 821 -10.59 -0.56 -17.03
CA THR A 821 -9.54 -0.84 -16.05
C THR A 821 -8.93 -2.22 -16.30
N ALA A 822 -7.62 -2.28 -16.46
CA ALA A 822 -6.84 -3.50 -16.62
C ALA A 822 -5.92 -3.70 -15.41
N THR A 823 -6.12 -4.77 -14.64
CA THR A 823 -5.40 -5.05 -13.38
C THR A 823 -4.64 -6.38 -13.43
N TRP A 824 -3.34 -6.32 -13.21
CA TRP A 824 -2.45 -7.46 -13.01
C TRP A 824 -2.07 -7.57 -11.53
N VAL A 825 -1.91 -8.80 -11.04
CA VAL A 825 -1.45 -9.08 -9.66
C VAL A 825 -0.06 -9.73 -9.64
N GLU A 826 0.33 -10.34 -10.76
CA GLU A 826 1.59 -11.07 -10.85
C GLU A 826 2.07 -11.12 -12.31
N ILE A 827 3.38 -11.03 -12.51
CA ILE A 827 4.05 -11.31 -13.77
C ILE A 827 5.39 -11.97 -13.50
N GLY A 828 5.79 -12.91 -14.33
CA GLY A 828 7.06 -13.57 -14.09
C GLY A 828 7.49 -14.55 -15.16
N ILE A 829 8.66 -15.11 -14.90
CA ILE A 829 9.30 -16.13 -15.72
C ILE A 829 10.09 -17.09 -14.83
N HIS A 830 9.74 -18.37 -14.90
CA HIS A 830 10.40 -19.39 -14.10
C HIS A 830 10.73 -20.65 -14.93
N PRO A 831 11.77 -21.42 -14.54
CA PRO A 831 12.04 -22.71 -15.16
C PRO A 831 10.81 -23.61 -15.01
N THR A 832 10.47 -24.38 -16.06
CA THR A 832 9.43 -25.40 -15.89
C THR A 832 9.93 -26.37 -14.81
N THR A 833 9.10 -26.70 -13.82
CA THR A 833 9.50 -27.68 -12.80
C THR A 833 9.93 -28.97 -13.50
N LEU A 834 11.23 -29.22 -13.52
CA LEU A 834 11.78 -30.46 -14.04
C LEU A 834 11.21 -31.56 -13.16
N ALA A 835 10.29 -32.36 -13.71
CA ALA A 835 9.77 -33.55 -13.04
C ALA A 835 10.96 -34.31 -12.44
N GLY A 836 11.07 -34.27 -11.11
CA GLY A 836 12.24 -34.78 -10.40
C GLY A 836 12.50 -36.24 -10.78
N THR A 837 13.56 -36.47 -11.56
CA THR A 837 13.91 -37.80 -12.06
C THR A 837 15.39 -38.12 -11.81
N GLY A 838 15.90 -37.75 -10.63
CA GLY A 838 17.02 -38.45 -10.04
C GLY A 838 16.56 -39.17 -8.77
N SER A 839 16.86 -40.46 -8.68
CA SER A 839 16.61 -41.22 -7.44
C SER A 839 17.72 -40.91 -6.45
N TRP A 840 17.36 -40.44 -5.27
CA TRP A 840 18.30 -40.30 -4.16
C TRP A 840 18.96 -41.65 -3.86
N VAL A 841 20.30 -41.68 -3.86
CA VAL A 841 21.06 -42.86 -3.47
C VAL A 841 21.58 -42.66 -2.05
N THR A 842 21.01 -43.41 -1.10
CA THR A 842 21.51 -43.45 0.28
C THR A 842 22.77 -44.30 0.35
N LEU A 843 23.85 -43.74 0.90
CA LEU A 843 25.12 -44.46 1.05
C LEU A 843 25.09 -45.36 2.31
N PRO A 844 25.58 -46.62 2.23
CA PRO A 844 25.55 -47.54 3.37
C PRO A 844 26.49 -47.09 4.50
N SER A 845 25.96 -47.03 5.73
CA SER A 845 26.74 -46.60 6.89
C SER A 845 27.74 -47.68 7.33
N THR A 846 28.99 -47.55 6.89
CA THR A 846 30.12 -48.16 7.60
C THR A 846 30.89 -47.02 8.24
N VAL A 847 31.11 -47.08 9.55
CA VAL A 847 31.55 -45.95 10.37
C VAL A 847 33.05 -45.68 10.19
N PRO A 848 33.45 -44.43 9.88
CA PRO A 848 34.66 -43.85 10.43
C PRO A 848 34.40 -42.43 10.98
N ASN A 849 35.34 -41.96 11.80
CA ASN A 849 35.23 -40.77 12.65
C ASN A 849 35.40 -39.41 11.91
N VAL A 850 34.79 -39.23 10.73
CA VAL A 850 34.86 -37.96 9.95
C VAL A 850 33.51 -37.64 9.27
N ARG A 851 33.30 -36.36 8.91
CA ARG A 851 32.07 -35.92 8.20
C ARG A 851 31.89 -36.74 6.93
N HIS A 852 30.74 -37.39 6.78
CA HIS A 852 30.39 -38.20 5.62
C HIS A 852 29.20 -37.57 4.89
N GLU A 853 29.15 -37.77 3.58
CA GLU A 853 28.00 -37.50 2.75
C GLU A 853 27.00 -38.65 2.88
N ASP A 854 25.73 -38.32 3.17
CA ASP A 854 24.70 -39.33 3.49
C ASP A 854 23.88 -39.73 2.25
N ALA A 855 23.80 -38.82 1.28
CA ALA A 855 23.13 -39.04 0.01
C ALA A 855 23.72 -38.14 -1.07
N TYR A 856 23.58 -38.60 -2.31
CA TYR A 856 23.85 -37.79 -3.49
C TYR A 856 22.77 -38.01 -4.55
N ILE A 857 22.69 -37.05 -5.46
CA ILE A 857 21.95 -37.14 -6.71
C ILE A 857 22.89 -36.66 -7.83
N GLU A 858 23.00 -37.44 -8.90
CA GLU A 858 23.72 -37.05 -10.12
C GLU A 858 22.69 -36.49 -11.11
N HIS A 859 22.94 -35.30 -11.62
CA HIS A 859 22.08 -34.67 -12.61
C HIS A 859 22.90 -33.79 -13.57
N ASN A 860 22.69 -33.96 -14.88
CA ASN A 860 23.38 -33.25 -15.95
C ASN A 860 24.93 -33.22 -15.82
N GLY A 861 25.52 -34.31 -15.33
CA GLY A 861 26.98 -34.43 -15.14
C GLY A 861 27.52 -33.70 -13.90
N LEU A 862 26.65 -33.13 -13.06
CA LEU A 862 26.97 -32.52 -11.77
C LEU A 862 26.47 -33.40 -10.61
N PHE A 863 27.21 -33.39 -9.50
CA PHE A 863 26.86 -34.11 -8.28
C PHE A 863 26.40 -33.13 -7.20
N TYR A 864 25.18 -33.32 -6.72
CA TYR A 864 24.66 -32.59 -5.56
C TYR A 864 24.77 -33.48 -4.33
N LEU A 865 25.50 -33.01 -3.32
CA LEU A 865 25.90 -33.77 -2.14
C LEU A 865 25.25 -33.20 -0.89
N PHE A 866 24.64 -34.05 -0.06
CA PHE A 866 24.16 -33.67 1.26
C PHE A 866 25.11 -34.17 2.35
N GLY A 867 25.75 -33.25 3.08
CA GLY A 867 26.83 -33.55 4.02
C GLY A 867 26.44 -33.54 5.52
N GLY A 868 26.23 -34.75 6.07
CA GLY A 868 26.78 -35.27 7.34
C GLY A 868 26.35 -34.71 8.70
N ARG A 869 25.75 -35.60 9.52
CA ARG A 869 25.86 -35.57 11.00
C ARG A 869 27.26 -36.02 11.43
N GLY A 870 28.01 -35.15 12.12
CA GLY A 870 29.24 -35.51 12.84
C GLY A 870 29.10 -35.16 14.32
N ALA A 871 29.34 -36.13 15.22
CA ALA A 871 29.47 -35.85 16.65
C ALA A 871 30.89 -35.36 16.95
N GLY A 872 31.18 -34.10 16.63
CA GLY A 872 32.46 -33.47 16.96
C GLY A 872 32.34 -31.95 16.85
N THR A 873 32.60 -31.26 17.97
CA THR A 873 32.71 -29.79 18.04
C THR A 873 33.76 -29.28 17.05
N VAL A 874 33.38 -28.32 16.22
CA VAL A 874 34.29 -27.52 15.39
C VAL A 874 34.85 -26.41 16.29
N ASN A 875 36.18 -26.34 16.41
CA ASN A 875 36.88 -25.18 16.99
C ASN A 875 36.99 -24.07 15.96
#